data_AF-A0A0B1Z5K4-F1
#
_entry.id   AF-A0A0B1Z5K4-F1
#
_cell.length_a   1.000
_cell.length_b   1.000
_cell.length_c   1.000
_cell.angle_alpha   90.00
_cell.angle_beta   90.00
_cell.angle_gamma   90.00
#
_symmetry.space_group_name_H-M   'P 1'
#
loop_
_entity.id
_entity.type
_entity.pdbx_description
1 polymer ?
#
loop_
_entity_poly.entity_id
_entity_poly.type
_entity_poly.pdbx_seq_one_letter_code
_entity_poly.pdbx_strand_id
1 'polypeptide(L)'
;MPRKIPGHLTEDEHVSELLERARRLIRANHYDYTADWLKSGVIGSSTWTVIDNFETNTIKTVRFHEHLPDGSLLTDPENGLLLSTIQKFAFHLKMGNLPCGQILYKQWKKIIDTSISLARWMVLHSEIFQPSDYGFSLLTDDHVKAYLHDYANGGLANTLKLDDRLIITLHEKTQSLIPLENILATKDRLDESFIQASAEWLNSQRAYMRSKNPNTKVISQKYLGSLLGCSHQALTRYSIVTNIIKQLDLQYSPASPESVVLIPIEERRIGSVTPIVRRTMYTHTKDIKILCSAHNLVNDIPYISESVFKAKYSGKIGLDGHTRLIPLEIGLEAINRAAEIIICFGSQIVEAATTFAESYSALKRNHTQAICNARIQTFFEQHKLCWSSSPEFGSIRLLTRYNVTSFTSSFKTLDIEAGITFKTLQSAFYGACALIIGMCKPVREGELHMLNLDCLESEFEGGGAELVQILEKSGLLGEHQTIRRPIPFLAARAIQLLQVLAANLKEIYGDENGPLSGHLFYIPSQGVTPPTGKALAATLNAAIDTFCLISKFPKELNGQPSKIRIHEMRKFFLIVMYSHHDESLRRALGYAAGHLDENQIDAYTSFSHDDPERAKFESQCISDRLVSLELGQISSKDNNGLSTLYSHICNHFNVNTIQNLRHENFIRFLSLLQCSGTYKSTLYSVEFTTPDGTLTTLEFAIKFEGEQDEKYY
;
A
#
# COMPACT_ATOMS: atom_id res chain seq x y z
N MET A 1 30.24 -59.36 41.42
CA MET A 1 30.79 -57.99 41.33
C MET A 1 29.77 -57.01 41.89
N PRO A 2 30.12 -56.09 42.78
CA PRO A 2 29.16 -55.17 43.38
C PRO A 2 28.75 -54.10 42.37
N ARG A 3 27.45 -53.80 42.29
CA ARG A 3 26.90 -52.65 41.55
C ARG A 3 27.33 -51.38 42.28
N LYS A 4 28.16 -50.55 41.62
CA LYS A 4 28.41 -49.18 42.07
C LYS A 4 27.10 -48.40 42.03
N ILE A 5 26.71 -47.86 43.18
CA ILE A 5 25.64 -46.87 43.31
C ILE A 5 26.12 -45.61 42.57
N PRO A 6 25.34 -45.03 41.65
CA PRO A 6 25.70 -43.76 41.03
C PRO A 6 25.67 -42.71 42.13
N GLY A 7 26.77 -41.98 42.31
CA GLY A 7 26.77 -40.81 43.18
C GLY A 7 25.68 -39.84 42.71
N HIS A 8 24.85 -39.38 43.64
CA HIS A 8 23.92 -38.29 43.39
C HIS A 8 24.74 -37.06 43.01
N LEU A 9 24.76 -36.73 41.72
CA LEU A 9 25.16 -35.40 41.25
C LEU A 9 24.21 -34.40 41.89
N THR A 10 24.75 -33.34 42.46
CA THR A 10 23.95 -32.20 42.92
C THR A 10 23.25 -31.54 41.73
N GLU A 11 22.13 -30.84 41.94
CA GLU A 11 21.38 -30.19 40.84
C GLU A 11 22.30 -29.26 40.01
N ASP A 12 23.23 -28.55 40.66
CA ASP A 12 24.18 -27.66 39.99
C ASP A 12 25.19 -28.41 39.10
N GLU A 13 25.65 -29.58 39.54
CA GLU A 13 26.53 -30.45 38.75
C GLU A 13 25.77 -31.06 37.56
N HIS A 14 24.50 -31.41 37.75
CA HIS A 14 23.65 -31.94 36.69
C HIS A 14 23.30 -30.89 35.64
N VAL A 15 23.00 -29.65 36.07
CA VAL A 15 22.79 -28.51 35.17
C VAL A 15 24.07 -28.18 34.41
N SER A 16 25.23 -28.20 35.08
CA SER A 16 26.54 -27.98 34.44
C SER A 16 26.85 -29.05 33.39
N GLU A 17 26.58 -30.32 33.68
CA GLU A 17 26.78 -31.43 32.74
C GLU A 17 25.84 -31.34 31.53
N LEU A 18 24.57 -30.94 31.74
CA LEU A 18 23.62 -30.70 30.65
C LEU A 18 24.03 -29.52 29.76
N LEU A 19 24.53 -28.43 30.36
CA LEU A 19 25.08 -27.29 29.63
C LEU A 19 26.33 -27.67 28.84
N GLU A 20 27.23 -28.48 29.41
CA GLU A 20 28.43 -28.95 28.72
C GLU A 20 28.10 -29.89 27.56
N ARG A 21 27.10 -30.76 27.75
CA ARG A 21 26.61 -31.68 26.70
C ARG A 21 25.89 -30.94 25.59
N ALA A 22 25.12 -29.89 25.90
CA ALA A 22 24.53 -28.99 24.92
C ALA A 22 25.61 -28.22 24.15
N ARG A 23 26.64 -27.69 24.82
CA ARG A 23 27.79 -27.04 24.18
C ARG A 23 28.57 -27.97 23.25
N ARG A 24 28.70 -29.26 23.59
CA ARG A 24 29.33 -30.29 22.73
C ARG A 24 28.49 -30.65 21.50
N LEU A 25 27.17 -30.46 21.55
CA LEU A 25 26.25 -30.67 20.41
C LEU A 25 26.20 -29.47 19.46
N ILE A 26 26.55 -28.26 19.95
CA ILE A 26 26.76 -27.08 19.12
C ILE A 26 28.11 -27.26 18.41
N ARG A 27 28.08 -27.69 17.14
CA ARG A 27 29.27 -27.58 16.28
C ARG A 27 29.66 -26.11 16.21
N ALA A 28 30.86 -25.75 16.68
CA ALA A 28 31.45 -24.45 16.43
C ALA A 28 31.72 -24.36 14.92
N ASN A 29 30.71 -23.93 14.15
CA ASN A 29 30.88 -23.68 12.73
C ASN A 29 31.76 -22.43 12.60
N HIS A 30 33.03 -22.65 12.30
CA HIS A 30 33.91 -21.57 11.87
C HIS A 30 33.47 -21.16 10.46
N TYR A 31 32.94 -19.95 10.33
CA TYR A 31 32.61 -19.36 9.03
C TYR A 31 33.67 -18.33 8.68
N ASP A 32 34.19 -18.39 7.47
CA ASP A 32 35.16 -17.41 6.96
C ASP A 32 34.51 -16.07 6.55
N TYR A 33 33.16 -15.99 6.62
CA TYR A 33 32.34 -14.82 6.26
C TYR A 33 32.64 -14.23 4.87
N THR A 34 33.03 -15.10 3.93
CA THR A 34 33.20 -14.80 2.51
C THR A 34 32.07 -15.39 1.69
N ALA A 35 31.61 -14.68 0.66
CA ALA A 35 30.63 -15.20 -0.30
C ALA A 35 30.75 -14.50 -1.65
N ASP A 36 30.39 -15.18 -2.74
CA ASP A 36 30.45 -14.64 -4.11
C ASP A 36 29.58 -13.39 -4.31
N TRP A 37 28.49 -13.28 -3.54
CA TRP A 37 27.62 -12.11 -3.57
C TRP A 37 28.22 -10.91 -2.82
N LEU A 38 29.21 -11.10 -1.94
CA LEU A 38 29.87 -10.03 -1.17
C LEU A 38 31.13 -9.58 -1.92
N LYS A 39 30.96 -8.62 -2.82
CA LYS A 39 32.02 -8.16 -3.73
C LYS A 39 33.12 -7.36 -3.02
N SER A 40 32.76 -6.60 -1.99
CA SER A 40 33.73 -5.86 -1.17
C SER A 40 33.21 -5.63 0.25
N GLY A 41 34.13 -5.58 1.20
CA GLY A 41 33.84 -5.42 2.62
C GLY A 41 33.98 -6.73 3.38
N VAL A 42 34.34 -6.62 4.65
CA VAL A 42 34.49 -7.73 5.59
C VAL A 42 33.72 -7.41 6.88
N ILE A 43 33.67 -8.36 7.82
CA ILE A 43 33.21 -8.08 9.18
C ILE A 43 34.07 -6.94 9.77
N GLY A 44 33.43 -5.95 10.39
CA GLY A 44 34.03 -4.70 10.85
C GLY A 44 34.05 -3.55 9.83
N SER A 45 33.75 -3.81 8.54
CA SER A 45 33.78 -2.75 7.52
C SER A 45 32.62 -1.76 7.64
N SER A 46 32.85 -0.49 7.32
CA SER A 46 31.80 0.54 7.34
C SER A 46 30.77 0.42 6.21
N THR A 47 31.14 -0.26 5.12
CA THR A 47 30.27 -0.47 3.96
C THR A 47 30.52 -1.82 3.31
N TRP A 48 29.45 -2.44 2.79
CA TRP A 48 29.50 -3.64 1.96
C TRP A 48 28.96 -3.35 0.57
N THR A 49 29.63 -3.89 -0.45
CA THR A 49 29.14 -3.89 -1.83
C THR A 49 28.71 -5.30 -2.17
N VAL A 50 27.43 -5.46 -2.53
CA VAL A 50 26.82 -6.77 -2.74
C VAL A 50 26.21 -6.89 -4.13
N ILE A 51 26.21 -8.11 -4.65
CA ILE A 51 25.47 -8.50 -5.85
C ILE A 51 24.06 -8.88 -5.41
N ASP A 52 23.07 -8.13 -5.87
CA ASP A 52 21.65 -8.40 -5.58
C ASP A 52 21.08 -9.44 -6.55
N ASN A 53 21.43 -9.32 -7.84
CA ASN A 53 21.05 -10.24 -8.90
C ASN A 53 22.27 -10.50 -9.79
N PHE A 54 22.64 -11.78 -9.92
CA PHE A 54 23.83 -12.21 -10.65
C PHE A 54 23.68 -12.09 -12.16
N GLU A 55 22.48 -12.31 -12.71
CA GLU A 55 22.21 -12.26 -14.16
C GLU A 55 22.35 -10.85 -14.73
N THR A 56 21.77 -9.89 -14.02
CA THR A 56 21.82 -8.46 -14.36
C THR A 56 23.07 -7.76 -13.83
N ASN A 57 23.89 -8.47 -13.06
CA ASN A 57 25.03 -7.93 -12.31
C ASN A 57 24.66 -6.66 -11.51
N THR A 58 23.45 -6.66 -10.92
CA THR A 58 22.95 -5.50 -10.18
C THR A 58 23.68 -5.38 -8.84
N ILE A 59 24.47 -4.31 -8.68
CA ILE A 59 25.25 -4.05 -7.47
C ILE A 59 24.51 -3.09 -6.54
N LYS A 60 24.50 -3.39 -5.24
CA LYS A 60 23.96 -2.52 -4.18
C LYS A 60 24.99 -2.30 -3.07
N THR A 61 24.84 -1.19 -2.35
CA THR A 61 25.72 -0.84 -1.23
C THR A 61 24.93 -0.79 0.08
N VAL A 62 25.39 -1.56 1.07
CA VAL A 62 24.93 -1.49 2.45
C VAL A 62 25.91 -0.61 3.22
N ARG A 63 25.39 0.39 3.94
CA ARG A 63 26.20 1.30 4.77
C ARG A 63 25.86 1.04 6.23
N PHE A 64 26.89 0.87 7.05
CA PHE A 64 26.79 0.69 8.50
C PHE A 64 27.23 1.94 9.27
N HIS A 65 27.64 3.00 8.56
CA HIS A 65 27.98 4.30 9.14
C HIS A 65 26.72 5.05 9.60
N GLU A 66 26.16 4.56 10.70
CA GLU A 66 24.90 4.98 11.29
C GLU A 66 25.16 5.56 12.68
N HIS A 67 24.57 6.71 12.98
CA HIS A 67 24.70 7.33 14.31
C HIS A 67 23.90 6.56 15.37
N LEU A 68 24.46 6.54 16.59
CA LEU A 68 23.89 5.98 17.81
C LEU A 68 23.48 7.12 18.79
N PRO A 69 22.60 6.85 19.78
CA PRO A 69 22.04 7.88 20.65
C PRO A 69 23.01 8.67 21.51
N ASP A 70 24.19 8.12 21.79
CA ASP A 70 25.28 8.75 22.54
C ASP A 70 26.16 9.68 21.67
N GLY A 71 25.89 9.76 20.38
CA GLY A 71 26.64 10.56 19.40
C GLY A 71 27.75 9.79 18.70
N SER A 72 28.06 8.57 19.14
CA SER A 72 29.01 7.68 18.46
C SER A 72 28.42 7.15 17.14
N LEU A 73 29.28 6.59 16.30
CA LEU A 73 28.88 5.84 15.12
C LEU A 73 28.96 4.34 15.41
N LEU A 74 28.07 3.58 14.79
CA LEU A 74 28.13 2.12 14.84
C LEU A 74 29.48 1.57 14.31
N THR A 75 30.19 2.35 13.48
CA THR A 75 31.50 2.00 12.94
C THR A 75 32.68 2.39 13.83
N ASP A 76 32.43 3.07 14.95
CA ASP A 76 33.49 3.44 15.88
C ASP A 76 33.99 2.20 16.65
N PRO A 77 35.29 2.17 17.05
CA PRO A 77 35.90 0.98 17.64
C PRO A 77 35.17 0.45 18.89
N GLU A 78 34.62 1.34 19.71
CA GLU A 78 33.86 0.99 20.91
C GLU A 78 32.58 0.20 20.60
N ASN A 79 32.01 0.37 19.40
CA ASN A 79 30.80 -0.32 18.97
C ASN A 79 31.10 -1.57 18.13
N GLY A 80 32.35 -2.03 18.09
CA GLY A 80 32.80 -3.14 17.25
C GLY A 80 32.05 -4.45 17.49
N LEU A 81 31.66 -4.74 18.73
CA LEU A 81 30.83 -5.92 19.05
C LEU A 81 29.43 -5.82 18.43
N LEU A 82 28.76 -4.67 18.55
CA LEU A 82 27.46 -4.45 17.93
C LEU A 82 27.54 -4.56 16.40
N LEU A 83 28.52 -3.88 15.79
CA LEU A 83 28.70 -3.89 14.34
C LEU A 83 28.97 -5.30 13.81
N SER A 84 29.93 -5.99 14.40
CA SER A 84 30.31 -7.33 13.96
C SER A 84 29.16 -8.32 14.15
N THR A 85 28.40 -8.23 15.24
CA THR A 85 27.20 -9.05 15.47
C THR A 85 26.15 -8.83 14.39
N ILE A 86 25.80 -7.57 14.09
CA ILE A 86 24.82 -7.21 13.06
C ILE A 86 25.29 -7.70 11.68
N GLN A 87 26.59 -7.60 11.39
CA GLN A 87 27.16 -8.05 10.12
C GLN A 87 27.17 -9.58 9.98
N LYS A 88 27.62 -10.32 11.00
CA LYS A 88 27.55 -11.79 11.01
C LYS A 88 26.12 -12.28 10.83
N PHE A 89 25.17 -11.65 11.54
CA PHE A 89 23.75 -11.89 11.35
C PHE A 89 23.29 -11.61 9.92
N ALA A 90 23.61 -10.43 9.38
CA ALA A 90 23.24 -10.04 8.02
C ALA A 90 23.78 -11.01 6.97
N PHE A 91 24.99 -11.53 7.17
CA PHE A 91 25.60 -12.54 6.31
C PHE A 91 24.80 -13.85 6.34
N HIS A 92 24.52 -14.41 7.52
CA HIS A 92 23.72 -15.64 7.64
C HIS A 92 22.30 -15.49 7.11
N LEU A 93 21.72 -14.31 7.30
CA LEU A 93 20.40 -13.96 6.78
C LEU A 93 20.38 -13.99 5.24
N LYS A 94 21.41 -13.47 4.58
CA LYS A 94 21.52 -13.49 3.11
C LYS A 94 21.84 -14.89 2.57
N MET A 95 22.63 -15.67 3.30
CA MET A 95 22.96 -17.06 2.95
C MET A 95 21.76 -18.02 3.07
N GLY A 96 20.67 -17.61 3.71
CA GLY A 96 19.50 -18.46 3.92
C GLY A 96 19.65 -19.45 5.07
N ASN A 97 20.61 -19.24 5.97
CA ASN A 97 20.83 -20.10 7.15
C ASN A 97 19.80 -19.86 8.27
N LEU A 98 18.90 -18.90 8.09
CA LEU A 98 17.88 -18.50 9.06
C LEU A 98 16.46 -18.86 8.57
N PRO A 99 15.45 -18.93 9.46
CA PRO A 99 14.11 -19.44 9.16
C PRO A 99 13.30 -18.67 8.10
N CYS A 100 13.85 -17.59 7.53
CA CYS A 100 13.18 -16.77 6.52
C CYS A 100 13.46 -17.20 5.07
N GLY A 101 14.33 -18.20 4.85
CA GLY A 101 14.77 -18.58 3.50
C GLY A 101 15.54 -17.47 2.78
N GLN A 102 15.65 -17.58 1.46
CA GLN A 102 16.27 -16.54 0.62
C GLN A 102 15.40 -15.28 0.59
N ILE A 103 16.03 -14.11 0.73
CA ILE A 103 15.33 -12.82 0.81
C ILE A 103 15.86 -11.79 -0.19
N LEU A 104 14.94 -10.98 -0.73
CA LEU A 104 15.25 -9.85 -1.60
C LEU A 104 16.05 -8.77 -0.87
N TYR A 105 16.93 -8.04 -1.56
CA TYR A 105 17.77 -6.99 -0.95
C TYR A 105 16.97 -5.95 -0.14
N LYS A 106 15.79 -5.52 -0.62
CA LYS A 106 14.95 -4.57 0.11
C LYS A 106 14.51 -5.10 1.47
N GLN A 107 14.11 -6.38 1.54
CA GLN A 107 13.70 -7.03 2.79
C GLN A 107 14.91 -7.29 3.69
N TRP A 108 16.03 -7.73 3.12
CA TRP A 108 17.29 -7.92 3.83
C TRP A 108 17.76 -6.63 4.50
N LYS A 109 17.85 -5.53 3.74
CA LYS A 109 18.26 -4.22 4.24
C LYS A 109 17.32 -3.73 5.36
N LYS A 110 16.02 -3.96 5.21
CA LYS A 110 15.04 -3.62 6.25
C LYS A 110 15.30 -4.36 7.57
N ILE A 111 15.56 -5.68 7.51
CA ILE A 111 15.84 -6.46 8.73
C ILE A 111 17.15 -6.00 9.39
N ILE A 112 18.17 -5.65 8.58
CA ILE A 112 19.39 -5.02 9.09
C ILE A 112 19.07 -3.70 9.79
N ASP A 113 18.26 -2.83 9.19
CA ASP A 113 17.86 -1.55 9.79
C ASP A 113 17.10 -1.73 11.10
N THR A 114 16.23 -2.74 11.19
CA THR A 114 15.56 -3.12 12.45
C THR A 114 16.57 -3.56 13.52
N SER A 115 17.61 -4.31 13.13
CA SER A 115 18.68 -4.74 14.05
C SER A 115 19.51 -3.55 14.55
N ILE A 116 19.83 -2.60 13.68
CA ILE A 116 20.49 -1.33 14.05
C ILE A 116 19.58 -0.51 14.98
N SER A 117 18.27 -0.50 14.75
CA SER A 117 17.31 0.15 15.66
C SER A 117 17.28 -0.50 17.05
N LEU A 118 17.46 -1.82 17.17
CA LEU A 118 17.61 -2.47 18.46
C LEU A 118 18.95 -2.09 19.13
N ALA A 119 20.05 -2.08 18.38
CA ALA A 119 21.35 -1.60 18.89
C ALA A 119 21.28 -0.17 19.42
N ARG A 120 20.59 0.74 18.70
CA ARG A 120 20.34 2.12 19.18
C ARG A 120 19.60 2.13 20.51
N TRP A 121 18.57 1.28 20.66
CA TRP A 121 17.86 1.18 21.94
C TRP A 121 18.76 0.67 23.06
N MET A 122 19.62 -0.32 22.79
CA MET A 122 20.58 -0.82 23.78
C MET A 122 21.58 0.26 24.21
N VAL A 123 22.08 1.07 23.26
CA VAL A 123 22.98 2.20 23.56
C VAL A 123 22.26 3.30 24.35
N LEU A 124 20.98 3.57 24.05
CA LEU A 124 20.15 4.49 24.85
C LEU A 124 20.02 4.04 26.32
N HIS A 125 20.12 2.74 26.56
CA HIS A 125 20.07 2.09 27.87
C HIS A 125 21.43 1.48 28.25
N SER A 126 22.52 2.18 27.92
CA SER A 126 23.91 1.69 28.12
C SER A 126 24.21 1.30 29.56
N GLU A 127 23.59 1.94 30.55
CA GLU A 127 23.68 1.57 31.98
C GLU A 127 23.27 0.12 32.25
N ILE A 128 22.35 -0.43 31.45
CA ILE A 128 21.84 -1.80 31.57
C ILE A 128 22.62 -2.75 30.66
N PHE A 129 22.85 -2.36 29.41
CA PHE A 129 23.33 -3.29 28.37
C PHE A 129 24.83 -3.28 28.14
N GLN A 130 25.54 -2.22 28.55
CA GLN A 130 26.99 -2.06 28.37
C GLN A 130 27.47 -2.55 26.98
N PRO A 131 26.89 -2.03 25.88
CA PRO A 131 27.01 -2.64 24.55
C PRO A 131 28.44 -2.63 24.00
N SER A 132 29.32 -1.76 24.50
CA SER A 132 30.74 -1.75 24.15
C SER A 132 31.46 -3.03 24.56
N ASP A 133 31.05 -3.62 25.69
CA ASP A 133 31.72 -4.76 26.31
C ASP A 133 31.00 -6.08 26.01
N TYR A 134 29.67 -6.04 25.87
CA TYR A 134 28.84 -7.24 25.74
C TYR A 134 28.05 -7.34 24.42
N GLY A 135 28.06 -6.30 23.58
CA GLY A 135 27.27 -6.29 22.35
C GLY A 135 25.79 -6.54 22.61
N PHE A 136 25.25 -7.63 22.05
CA PHE A 136 23.85 -8.04 22.25
C PHE A 136 23.64 -9.02 23.42
N SER A 137 24.72 -9.48 24.08
CA SER A 137 24.72 -10.66 24.95
C SER A 137 23.88 -10.51 26.23
N LEU A 138 23.64 -9.29 26.70
CA LEU A 138 22.83 -9.00 27.89
C LEU A 138 21.32 -8.85 27.60
N LEU A 139 20.88 -9.07 26.36
CA LEU A 139 19.46 -9.11 26.06
C LEU A 139 18.78 -10.31 26.74
N THR A 140 17.60 -10.06 27.29
CA THR A 140 16.75 -11.07 27.93
C THR A 140 15.34 -11.01 27.34
N ASP A 141 14.54 -12.01 27.65
CA ASP A 141 13.12 -12.04 27.29
C ASP A 141 12.39 -10.76 27.73
N ASP A 142 12.66 -10.26 28.94
CA ASP A 142 11.99 -9.07 29.47
C ASP A 142 12.46 -7.78 28.80
N HIS A 143 13.74 -7.69 28.41
CA HIS A 143 14.25 -6.58 27.62
C HIS A 143 13.57 -6.51 26.24
N VAL A 144 13.41 -7.65 25.57
CA VAL A 144 12.72 -7.70 24.27
C VAL A 144 11.23 -7.39 24.41
N LYS A 145 10.56 -7.85 25.49
CA LYS A 145 9.17 -7.45 25.79
C LYS A 145 9.06 -5.94 26.00
N ALA A 146 9.98 -5.33 26.75
CA ALA A 146 10.00 -3.89 27.00
C ALA A 146 10.19 -3.10 25.69
N TYR A 147 11.16 -3.50 24.87
CA TYR A 147 11.39 -2.91 23.54
C TYR A 147 10.13 -2.96 22.66
N LEU A 148 9.48 -4.13 22.56
CA LEU A 148 8.27 -4.32 21.76
C LEU A 148 7.07 -3.55 22.33
N HIS A 149 6.98 -3.45 23.65
CA HIS A 149 5.99 -2.64 24.34
C HIS A 149 6.14 -1.15 24.02
N ASP A 150 7.36 -0.62 24.04
CA ASP A 150 7.63 0.77 23.68
C ASP A 150 7.38 1.03 22.20
N TYR A 151 7.72 0.06 21.34
CA TYR A 151 7.38 0.14 19.93
C TYR A 151 5.87 0.17 19.69
N ALA A 152 5.09 -0.61 20.44
CA ALA A 152 3.63 -0.60 20.32
C ALA A 152 3.00 0.75 20.68
N ASN A 153 3.61 1.52 21.59
CA ASN A 153 3.08 2.83 22.04
C ASN A 153 3.36 3.99 21.08
N GLY A 154 4.27 3.87 20.12
CA GLY A 154 4.59 4.97 19.20
C GLY A 154 5.68 4.70 18.18
N GLY A 155 5.98 3.43 17.92
CA GLY A 155 7.02 2.97 17.00
C GLY A 155 8.42 3.36 17.45
N LEU A 156 9.35 3.45 16.49
CA LEU A 156 10.74 3.83 16.81
C LEU A 156 10.87 5.23 17.41
N ALA A 157 9.92 6.14 17.14
CA ALA A 157 9.93 7.45 17.78
C ALA A 157 9.81 7.33 19.30
N ASN A 158 8.86 6.52 19.78
CA ASN A 158 8.69 6.27 21.21
C ASN A 158 9.83 5.38 21.75
N THR A 159 10.18 4.30 21.06
CA THR A 159 11.26 3.39 21.49
C THR A 159 12.59 4.12 21.69
N LEU A 160 12.94 5.06 20.82
CA LEU A 160 14.19 5.83 20.92
C LEU A 160 14.01 7.19 21.59
N LYS A 161 12.82 7.46 22.17
CA LYS A 161 12.44 8.72 22.84
C LYS A 161 12.78 9.95 22.01
N LEU A 162 12.53 9.92 20.70
CA LEU A 162 13.02 10.92 19.74
C LEU A 162 12.38 12.29 19.96
N ASP A 163 11.12 12.33 20.36
CA ASP A 163 10.39 13.55 20.70
C ASP A 163 10.97 14.21 21.97
N ASP A 164 11.12 13.44 23.05
CA ASP A 164 11.74 13.93 24.29
C ASP A 164 13.17 14.40 24.06
N ARG A 165 13.99 13.55 23.41
CA ARG A 165 15.41 13.86 23.16
C ARG A 165 15.58 15.07 22.26
N LEU A 166 14.69 15.30 21.29
CA LEU A 166 14.71 16.51 20.48
C LEU A 166 14.44 17.75 21.34
N ILE A 167 13.40 17.71 22.17
CA ILE A 167 13.06 18.84 23.06
C ILE A 167 14.18 19.09 24.07
N ILE A 168 14.69 18.05 24.73
CA ILE A 168 15.80 18.13 25.69
C ILE A 168 17.03 18.74 25.02
N THR A 169 17.41 18.23 23.84
CA THR A 169 18.57 18.75 23.10
C THR A 169 18.38 20.24 22.77
N LEU A 170 17.20 20.64 22.28
CA LEU A 170 16.94 22.05 21.97
C LEU A 170 16.91 22.91 23.23
N HIS A 171 16.35 22.42 24.34
CA HIS A 171 16.32 23.11 25.63
C HIS A 171 17.73 23.38 26.16
N GLU A 172 18.61 22.36 26.14
CA GLU A 172 20.01 22.48 26.53
C GLU A 172 20.80 23.44 25.63
N LYS A 173 20.60 23.35 24.30
CA LYS A 173 21.35 24.17 23.33
C LYS A 173 20.92 25.62 23.29
N THR A 174 19.65 25.89 23.58
CA THR A 174 19.10 27.26 23.65
C THR A 174 19.22 27.87 25.05
N GLN A 175 19.57 27.07 26.06
CA GLN A 175 19.56 27.46 27.48
C GLN A 175 18.22 28.10 27.87
N SER A 176 17.13 27.49 27.43
CA SER A 176 15.78 28.03 27.59
C SER A 176 15.43 28.25 29.06
N LEU A 177 14.90 29.44 29.37
CA LEU A 177 14.43 29.80 30.71
C LEU A 177 13.12 29.09 31.10
N ILE A 178 12.40 28.54 30.12
CA ILE A 178 11.19 27.76 30.37
C ILE A 178 11.59 26.41 30.97
N PRO A 179 10.99 25.98 32.10
CA PRO A 179 11.24 24.66 32.67
C PRO A 179 10.99 23.54 31.67
N LEU A 180 11.93 22.59 31.57
CA LEU A 180 11.86 21.47 30.61
C LEU A 180 10.55 20.67 30.74
N GLU A 181 10.08 20.42 31.96
CA GLU A 181 8.83 19.70 32.24
C GLU A 181 7.62 20.37 31.60
N ASN A 182 7.58 21.71 31.58
CA ASN A 182 6.49 22.46 30.96
C ASN A 182 6.49 22.31 29.45
N ILE A 183 7.68 22.29 28.82
CA ILE A 183 7.83 22.11 27.38
C ILE A 183 7.45 20.67 26.98
N LEU A 184 7.87 19.68 27.77
CA LEU A 184 7.54 18.28 27.54
C LEU A 184 6.05 17.99 27.77
N ALA A 185 5.34 18.78 28.58
CA ALA A 185 3.89 18.67 28.74
C ALA A 185 3.10 19.26 27.55
N THR A 186 3.71 20.15 26.75
CA THR A 186 3.05 20.89 25.67
C THR A 186 3.66 20.61 24.30
N LYS A 187 4.11 19.38 24.02
CA LYS A 187 4.78 18.98 22.75
C LYS A 187 3.98 19.32 21.50
N ASP A 188 2.65 19.23 21.57
CA ASP A 188 1.76 19.52 20.45
C ASP A 188 1.60 21.02 20.17
N ARG A 189 2.00 21.88 21.11
CA ARG A 189 1.96 23.33 20.99
C ARG A 189 3.04 23.94 21.88
N LEU A 190 4.27 23.95 21.37
CA LEU A 190 5.43 24.50 22.06
C LEU A 190 5.27 26.03 22.22
N ASP A 191 5.93 26.58 23.24
CA ASP A 191 5.94 28.01 23.49
C ASP A 191 6.66 28.77 22.36
N GLU A 192 6.09 29.88 21.89
CA GLU A 192 6.66 30.66 20.77
C GLU A 192 8.08 31.16 21.05
N SER A 193 8.39 31.56 22.28
CA SER A 193 9.74 32.02 22.61
C SER A 193 10.76 30.88 22.52
N PHE A 194 10.36 29.67 22.91
CA PHE A 194 11.17 28.48 22.76
C PHE A 194 11.34 28.07 21.30
N ILE A 195 10.27 28.13 20.50
CA ILE A 195 10.30 27.86 19.06
C ILE A 195 11.25 28.84 18.36
N GLN A 196 11.13 30.13 18.65
CA GLN A 196 11.99 31.17 18.06
C GLN A 196 13.47 30.94 18.39
N ALA A 197 13.81 30.76 19.67
CA ALA A 197 15.18 30.50 20.10
C ALA A 197 15.75 29.21 19.46
N SER A 198 14.94 28.15 19.40
CA SER A 198 15.31 26.88 18.76
C SER A 198 15.56 27.04 17.27
N ALA A 199 14.71 27.79 16.58
CA ALA A 199 14.84 28.08 15.16
C ALA A 199 16.08 28.93 14.85
N GLU A 200 16.38 29.94 15.67
CA GLU A 200 17.58 30.75 15.56
C GLU A 200 18.84 29.90 15.73
N TRP A 201 18.87 29.05 16.76
CA TRP A 201 19.96 28.11 16.97
C TRP A 201 20.13 27.16 15.77
N LEU A 202 19.05 26.52 15.30
CA LEU A 202 19.09 25.62 14.14
C LEU A 202 19.55 26.34 12.86
N ASN A 203 19.16 27.59 12.66
CA ASN A 203 19.61 28.40 11.53
C ASN A 203 21.10 28.72 11.62
N SER A 204 21.62 29.01 12.83
CA SER A 204 23.06 29.19 13.06
C SER A 204 23.88 27.94 12.70
N GLN A 205 23.30 26.74 12.85
CA GLN A 205 23.91 25.47 12.49
C GLN A 205 23.72 25.09 11.01
N ARG A 206 23.13 25.98 10.19
CA ARG A 206 22.78 25.72 8.79
C ARG A 206 21.89 24.48 8.61
N ALA A 207 21.03 24.20 9.58
CA ALA A 207 20.18 23.01 9.57
C ALA A 207 19.00 23.13 8.57
N TYR A 208 18.64 24.33 8.12
CA TYR A 208 17.50 24.55 7.23
C TYR A 208 17.82 24.34 5.74
N MET A 209 16.86 23.77 5.02
CA MET A 209 16.89 23.57 3.57
C MET A 209 15.63 24.16 2.92
N ARG A 210 15.71 24.48 1.63
CA ARG A 210 14.56 24.94 0.85
C ARG A 210 13.55 23.81 0.67
N SER A 211 12.27 24.09 0.98
CA SER A 211 11.18 23.14 0.76
C SER A 211 10.76 23.07 -0.70
N LYS A 212 9.91 22.08 -1.05
CA LYS A 212 9.17 22.07 -2.32
C LYS A 212 8.23 23.27 -2.44
N ASN A 213 7.70 23.75 -1.32
CA ASN A 213 6.96 25.01 -1.30
C ASN A 213 7.98 26.17 -1.33
N PRO A 214 7.95 27.02 -2.37
CA PRO A 214 8.97 28.05 -2.57
C PRO A 214 9.06 29.07 -1.43
N ASN A 215 8.00 29.21 -0.62
CA ASN A 215 7.91 30.21 0.45
C ASN A 215 8.23 29.64 1.84
N THR A 216 8.82 28.44 1.92
CA THR A 216 9.13 27.79 3.20
C THR A 216 10.53 27.19 3.23
N LYS A 217 11.19 27.28 4.38
CA LYS A 217 12.36 26.48 4.72
C LYS A 217 11.98 25.45 5.78
N VAL A 218 12.52 24.25 5.64
CA VAL A 218 12.29 23.11 6.54
C VAL A 218 13.61 22.61 7.09
N ILE A 219 13.58 21.97 8.25
CA ILE A 219 14.80 21.43 8.87
C ILE A 219 15.28 20.18 8.11
N SER A 220 16.59 20.07 7.93
CA SER A 220 17.26 18.90 7.38
C SER A 220 17.08 17.69 8.29
N GLN A 221 16.33 16.72 7.81
CA GLN A 221 16.12 15.44 8.50
C GLN A 221 17.40 14.63 8.63
N LYS A 222 18.39 14.85 7.74
CA LYS A 222 19.72 14.23 7.89
C LYS A 222 20.49 14.85 9.07
N TYR A 223 20.43 16.17 9.19
CA TYR A 223 21.05 16.89 10.32
C TYR A 223 20.41 16.49 11.65
N LEU A 224 19.07 16.46 11.72
CA LEU A 224 18.38 16.00 12.92
C LEU A 224 18.66 14.52 13.22
N GLY A 225 18.78 13.68 12.18
CA GLY A 225 19.17 12.29 12.32
C GLY A 225 20.54 12.13 12.98
N SER A 226 21.54 12.91 12.53
CA SER A 226 22.87 12.92 13.17
C SER A 226 22.84 13.49 14.58
N LEU A 227 22.05 14.55 14.83
CA LEU A 227 21.93 15.17 16.14
C LEU A 227 21.31 14.23 17.18
N LEU A 228 20.29 13.45 16.78
CA LEU A 228 19.56 12.56 17.67
C LEU A 228 20.06 11.11 17.66
N GLY A 229 21.07 10.79 16.86
CA GLY A 229 21.57 9.42 16.77
C GLY A 229 20.57 8.42 16.16
N CYS A 230 19.87 8.83 15.11
CA CYS A 230 18.82 8.00 14.48
C CYS A 230 18.78 8.12 12.95
N SER A 231 18.08 7.20 12.30
CA SER A 231 17.84 7.29 10.86
C SER A 231 16.86 8.43 10.55
N HIS A 232 17.18 9.25 9.54
CA HIS A 232 16.31 10.32 9.04
C HIS A 232 14.89 9.84 8.67
N GLN A 233 14.74 8.56 8.29
CA GLN A 233 13.42 7.99 8.00
C GLN A 233 12.53 7.92 9.24
N ALA A 234 13.09 7.68 10.42
CA ALA A 234 12.34 7.63 11.68
C ALA A 234 11.69 8.99 11.97
N LEU A 235 12.37 10.10 11.69
CA LEU A 235 11.85 11.45 11.93
C LEU A 235 10.65 11.81 11.05
N THR A 236 10.60 11.27 9.83
CA THR A 236 9.52 11.51 8.87
C THR A 236 8.36 10.53 8.97
N ARG A 237 8.60 9.33 9.52
CA ARG A 237 7.62 8.24 9.52
C ARG A 237 6.59 8.38 10.64
N TYR A 238 6.96 8.97 11.77
CA TYR A 238 6.10 9.05 12.94
C TYR A 238 5.60 10.49 13.14
N SER A 239 4.28 10.64 13.13
CA SER A 239 3.60 11.95 13.22
C SER A 239 3.98 12.73 14.47
N ILE A 240 4.25 12.04 15.60
CA ILE A 240 4.62 12.70 16.87
C ILE A 240 5.87 13.57 16.74
N VAL A 241 6.94 13.06 16.14
CA VAL A 241 8.18 13.83 15.91
C VAL A 241 8.00 14.82 14.78
N THR A 242 7.32 14.42 13.70
CA THR A 242 7.07 15.31 12.56
C THR A 242 6.28 16.55 12.97
N ASN A 243 5.32 16.43 13.90
CA ASN A 243 4.55 17.55 14.41
C ASN A 243 5.40 18.56 15.19
N ILE A 244 6.35 18.09 16.00
CA ILE A 244 7.33 18.95 16.69
C ILE A 244 8.20 19.69 15.67
N ILE A 245 8.75 18.96 14.69
CA ILE A 245 9.62 19.54 13.66
C ILE A 245 8.90 20.63 12.85
N LYS A 246 7.65 20.39 12.46
CA LYS A 246 6.85 21.36 11.69
C LYS A 246 6.58 22.67 12.42
N GLN A 247 6.58 22.67 13.76
CA GLN A 247 6.44 23.90 14.54
C GLN A 247 7.67 24.82 14.39
N LEU A 248 8.81 24.27 13.98
CA LEU A 248 10.07 24.98 13.79
C LEU A 248 10.33 25.38 12.31
N ASP A 249 9.37 25.16 11.41
CA ASP A 249 9.50 25.52 9.99
C ASP A 249 9.46 27.05 9.81
N LEU A 250 10.23 27.56 8.84
CA LEU A 250 10.39 28.99 8.60
C LEU A 250 9.72 29.45 7.31
N GLN A 251 9.24 30.69 7.32
CA GLN A 251 8.90 31.41 6.11
C GLN A 251 10.18 31.77 5.33
N TYR A 252 10.12 31.65 4.01
CA TYR A 252 11.24 32.00 3.13
C TYR A 252 10.93 33.26 2.32
N SER A 253 11.82 34.25 2.40
CA SER A 253 11.84 35.43 1.54
C SER A 253 13.16 35.49 0.76
N PRO A 254 13.12 35.60 -0.59
CA PRO A 254 14.33 35.81 -1.39
C PRO A 254 15.07 37.11 -1.06
N ALA A 255 14.37 38.12 -0.55
CA ALA A 255 14.97 39.41 -0.20
C ALA A 255 15.77 39.36 1.10
N SER A 256 15.46 38.42 1.99
CA SER A 256 16.14 38.22 3.28
C SER A 256 16.39 36.73 3.54
N PRO A 257 17.27 36.07 2.76
CA PRO A 257 17.44 34.63 2.82
C PRO A 257 17.90 34.11 4.18
N GLU A 258 18.55 34.94 5.00
CA GLU A 258 19.08 34.55 6.31
C GLU A 258 18.12 34.80 7.48
N SER A 259 17.01 35.49 7.22
CA SER A 259 16.04 35.84 8.26
C SER A 259 15.36 34.59 8.85
N VAL A 260 15.18 34.60 10.18
CA VAL A 260 14.45 33.58 10.93
C VAL A 260 13.06 34.13 11.21
N VAL A 261 12.14 33.84 10.30
CA VAL A 261 10.73 34.23 10.42
C VAL A 261 9.91 32.95 10.54
N LEU A 262 9.27 32.75 11.68
CA LEU A 262 8.41 31.59 11.91
C LEU A 262 7.16 31.66 11.04
N ILE A 263 6.65 30.49 10.63
CA ILE A 263 5.32 30.41 10.02
C ILE A 263 4.28 30.79 11.09
N PRO A 264 3.27 31.64 10.78
CA PRO A 264 2.20 31.99 11.71
C PRO A 264 1.51 30.74 12.29
N ILE A 265 1.12 30.78 13.56
CA ILE A 265 0.53 29.63 14.28
C ILE A 265 -0.65 29.05 13.51
N GLU A 266 -1.50 29.91 12.94
CA GLU A 266 -2.71 29.55 12.20
C GLU A 266 -2.42 28.78 10.90
N GLU A 267 -1.22 28.93 10.35
CA GLU A 267 -0.77 28.28 9.12
C GLU A 267 0.01 26.97 9.38
N ARG A 268 0.40 26.70 10.63
CA ARG A 268 1.17 25.50 10.99
C ARG A 268 0.28 24.25 10.91
N ARG A 269 0.62 23.33 10.00
CA ARG A 269 -0.13 22.10 9.76
C ARG A 269 0.29 20.96 10.70
N ILE A 270 -0.18 21.00 11.94
CA ILE A 270 -0.02 19.92 12.92
C ILE A 270 -1.08 18.85 12.64
N GLY A 271 -0.64 17.61 12.40
CA GLY A 271 -1.54 16.48 12.12
C GLY A 271 -1.94 15.73 13.39
N SER A 272 -2.96 14.87 13.32
CA SER A 272 -3.24 13.94 14.42
C SER A 272 -2.11 12.92 14.59
N VAL A 273 -1.85 12.51 15.84
CA VAL A 273 -0.89 11.44 16.12
C VAL A 273 -1.52 10.12 15.70
N THR A 274 -0.84 9.38 14.83
CA THR A 274 -1.29 8.08 14.33
C THR A 274 -0.67 6.94 15.14
N PRO A 275 -1.47 5.99 15.66
CA PRO A 275 -0.93 4.84 16.38
C PRO A 275 -0.24 3.85 15.42
N ILE A 276 0.61 2.99 15.97
CA ILE A 276 1.18 1.88 15.21
C ILE A 276 0.09 0.86 14.89
N VAL A 277 0.06 0.39 13.65
CA VAL A 277 -0.93 -0.58 13.18
C VAL A 277 -0.45 -2.03 13.35
N ARG A 278 -1.40 -2.98 13.45
CA ARG A 278 -1.15 -4.42 13.68
C ARG A 278 -0.09 -5.01 12.74
N ARG A 279 -0.18 -4.76 11.44
CA ARG A 279 0.76 -5.26 10.43
C ARG A 279 2.17 -4.69 10.61
N THR A 280 2.27 -3.41 10.99
CA THR A 280 3.57 -2.78 11.26
C THR A 280 4.20 -3.42 12.49
N MET A 281 3.41 -3.62 13.55
CA MET A 281 3.85 -4.32 14.75
C MET A 281 4.30 -5.75 14.44
N TYR A 282 3.45 -6.55 13.80
CA TYR A 282 3.76 -7.92 13.40
C TYR A 282 5.06 -8.01 12.61
N THR A 283 5.25 -7.11 11.63
CA THR A 283 6.45 -7.16 10.80
C THR A 283 7.70 -6.79 11.61
N HIS A 284 7.61 -5.78 12.49
CA HIS A 284 8.73 -5.41 13.37
C HIS A 284 9.08 -6.54 14.35
N THR A 285 8.07 -7.14 15.00
CA THR A 285 8.23 -8.30 15.87
C THR A 285 8.86 -9.48 15.13
N LYS A 286 8.44 -9.74 13.88
CA LYS A 286 9.03 -10.78 13.02
C LYS A 286 10.50 -10.50 12.73
N ASP A 287 10.85 -9.26 12.37
CA ASP A 287 12.22 -8.88 12.04
C ASP A 287 13.15 -9.05 13.26
N ILE A 288 12.70 -8.69 14.48
CA ILE A 288 13.43 -8.94 15.73
C ILE A 288 13.52 -10.44 16.04
N LYS A 289 12.44 -11.20 15.84
CA LYS A 289 12.46 -12.66 16.01
C LYS A 289 13.52 -13.33 15.11
N ILE A 290 13.65 -12.86 13.86
CA ILE A 290 14.66 -13.35 12.92
C ILE A 290 16.08 -13.07 13.46
N LEU A 291 16.34 -11.88 14.00
CA LEU A 291 17.61 -11.58 14.66
C LEU A 291 17.91 -12.55 15.81
N CYS A 292 16.98 -12.71 16.75
CA CYS A 292 17.16 -13.59 17.91
C CYS A 292 17.28 -15.08 17.54
N SER A 293 16.74 -15.50 16.40
CA SER A 293 16.89 -16.87 15.90
C SER A 293 18.34 -17.22 15.51
N ALA A 294 19.20 -16.21 15.33
CA ALA A 294 20.61 -16.39 15.00
C ALA A 294 21.52 -16.75 16.19
N HIS A 295 20.98 -16.90 17.41
CA HIS A 295 21.76 -17.23 18.62
C HIS A 295 22.66 -18.48 18.50
N ASN A 296 22.29 -19.46 17.68
CA ASN A 296 23.11 -20.66 17.43
C ASN A 296 24.22 -20.45 16.39
N LEU A 297 24.18 -19.34 15.64
CA LEU A 297 25.12 -19.02 14.56
C LEU A 297 26.04 -17.85 14.94
N VAL A 298 25.57 -16.95 15.80
CA VAL A 298 26.27 -15.75 16.23
C VAL A 298 26.30 -15.74 17.76
N ASN A 299 27.47 -16.03 18.33
CA ASN A 299 27.67 -16.21 19.77
C ASN A 299 27.22 -15.01 20.64
N ASP A 300 27.23 -13.82 20.05
CA ASP A 300 26.93 -12.56 20.74
C ASP A 300 25.41 -12.29 20.86
N ILE A 301 24.57 -13.15 20.30
CA ILE A 301 23.09 -13.05 20.35
C ILE A 301 22.57 -14.09 21.35
N PRO A 302 21.88 -13.68 22.43
CA PRO A 302 21.32 -14.62 23.40
C PRO A 302 20.07 -15.33 22.85
N TYR A 303 19.77 -16.50 23.42
CA TYR A 303 18.50 -17.17 23.17
C TYR A 303 17.34 -16.35 23.77
N ILE A 304 16.32 -16.08 22.95
CA ILE A 304 15.09 -15.40 23.37
C ILE A 304 13.91 -16.34 23.12
N SER A 305 13.06 -16.52 24.13
CA SER A 305 11.93 -17.46 24.06
C SER A 305 10.89 -17.04 23.02
N GLU A 306 10.30 -18.03 22.33
CA GLU A 306 9.22 -17.77 21.38
C GLU A 306 7.98 -17.10 22.01
N SER A 307 7.76 -17.28 23.31
CA SER A 307 6.61 -16.71 24.01
C SER A 307 6.63 -15.18 24.00
N VAL A 308 7.82 -14.57 23.99
CA VAL A 308 8.03 -13.11 23.92
C VAL A 308 7.36 -12.52 22.68
N PHE A 309 7.45 -13.21 21.55
CA PHE A 309 6.93 -12.74 20.26
C PHE A 309 5.44 -13.05 20.05
N LYS A 310 4.79 -13.76 20.99
CA LYS A 310 3.35 -14.08 20.95
C LYS A 310 2.49 -13.08 21.74
N ALA A 311 3.11 -12.12 22.43
CA ALA A 311 2.40 -11.10 23.20
C ALA A 311 1.44 -10.29 22.31
N LYS A 312 0.22 -10.05 22.80
CA LYS A 312 -0.80 -9.25 22.10
C LYS A 312 -0.78 -7.82 22.63
N TYR A 313 -0.74 -6.86 21.71
CA TYR A 313 -0.76 -5.41 22.02
C TYR A 313 -2.08 -4.74 21.60
N SER A 314 -3.18 -5.49 21.57
CA SER A 314 -4.45 -5.15 20.93
C SER A 314 -5.18 -3.90 21.47
N GLY A 315 -4.76 -3.34 22.61
CA GLY A 315 -5.27 -2.08 23.15
C GLY A 315 -4.41 -0.84 22.87
N LYS A 316 -3.22 -1.01 22.29
CA LYS A 316 -2.22 0.06 22.05
C LYS A 316 -1.98 0.35 20.58
N ILE A 317 -2.26 -0.64 19.75
CA ILE A 317 -2.10 -0.58 18.30
C ILE A 317 -3.41 -0.20 17.63
N GLY A 318 -3.32 0.67 16.63
CA GLY A 318 -4.42 0.93 15.72
C GLY A 318 -4.77 -0.32 14.90
N LEU A 319 -6.02 -0.36 14.42
CA LEU A 319 -6.38 -1.30 13.37
C LEU A 319 -5.51 -1.04 12.13
N ASP A 320 -5.27 -2.08 11.33
CA ASP A 320 -4.60 -1.88 10.06
C ASP A 320 -5.35 -0.84 9.23
N GLY A 321 -4.62 0.03 8.53
CA GLY A 321 -5.23 0.88 7.53
C GLY A 321 -5.86 -0.05 6.51
N HIS A 322 -7.16 -0.28 6.63
CA HIS A 322 -7.89 -1.14 5.72
C HIS A 322 -7.81 -0.47 4.35
N THR A 323 -7.30 -1.21 3.36
CA THR A 323 -7.56 -0.86 1.96
C THR A 323 -9.06 -0.72 1.83
N ARG A 324 -9.54 0.46 1.44
CA ARG A 324 -10.96 0.72 1.31
C ARG A 324 -11.57 -0.32 0.37
N LEU A 325 -12.60 -1.01 0.83
CA LEU A 325 -13.41 -1.82 -0.04
C LEU A 325 -14.22 -0.91 -0.95
N ILE A 326 -14.16 -1.16 -2.26
CA ILE A 326 -15.04 -0.50 -3.22
C ILE A 326 -16.46 -0.98 -2.90
N PRO A 327 -17.42 -0.08 -2.59
CA PRO A 327 -18.81 -0.49 -2.38
C PRO A 327 -19.35 -1.20 -3.63
N LEU A 328 -20.20 -2.21 -3.47
CA LEU A 328 -20.63 -3.08 -4.57
C LEU A 328 -21.26 -2.27 -5.72
N GLU A 329 -22.19 -1.39 -5.38
CA GLU A 329 -22.83 -0.47 -6.32
C GLU A 329 -21.83 0.40 -7.09
N ILE A 330 -20.83 0.95 -6.41
CA ILE A 330 -19.81 1.79 -7.05
C ILE A 330 -18.94 0.95 -7.98
N GLY A 331 -18.58 -0.27 -7.56
CA GLY A 331 -17.79 -1.20 -8.36
C GLY A 331 -18.52 -1.65 -9.63
N LEU A 332 -19.79 -2.06 -9.50
CA LEU A 332 -20.62 -2.48 -10.63
C LEU A 332 -20.96 -1.33 -11.57
N GLU A 333 -21.31 -0.15 -11.04
CA GLU A 333 -21.52 1.04 -11.86
C GLU A 333 -20.23 1.43 -12.59
N ALA A 334 -19.06 1.31 -11.94
CA ALA A 334 -17.78 1.55 -12.60
C ALA A 334 -17.50 0.57 -13.74
N ILE A 335 -17.83 -0.71 -13.57
CA ILE A 335 -17.75 -1.71 -14.64
C ILE A 335 -18.70 -1.34 -15.79
N ASN A 336 -19.96 -0.99 -15.51
CA ASN A 336 -20.94 -0.62 -16.53
C ASN A 336 -20.51 0.62 -17.34
N ARG A 337 -20.05 1.67 -16.67
CA ARG A 337 -19.56 2.90 -17.34
C ARG A 337 -18.31 2.66 -18.16
N ALA A 338 -17.39 1.83 -17.66
CA ALA A 338 -16.21 1.47 -18.42
C ALA A 338 -16.56 0.59 -19.63
N ALA A 339 -17.52 -0.34 -19.47
CA ALA A 339 -18.03 -1.16 -20.55
C ALA A 339 -18.67 -0.32 -21.67
N GLU A 340 -19.47 0.69 -21.32
CA GLU A 340 -20.03 1.64 -22.31
C GLU A 340 -18.92 2.31 -23.13
N ILE A 341 -17.88 2.83 -22.46
CA ILE A 341 -16.73 3.47 -23.13
C ILE A 341 -16.03 2.48 -24.08
N ILE A 342 -15.80 1.24 -23.64
CA ILE A 342 -15.01 0.25 -24.37
C ILE A 342 -15.80 -0.35 -25.54
N ILE A 343 -17.05 -0.75 -25.32
CA ILE A 343 -17.86 -1.45 -26.30
C ILE A 343 -18.52 -0.48 -27.28
N CYS A 344 -19.16 0.58 -26.79
CA CYS A 344 -19.94 1.47 -27.65
C CYS A 344 -19.07 2.49 -28.38
N PHE A 345 -17.94 2.89 -27.79
CA PHE A 345 -17.13 4.03 -28.24
C PHE A 345 -15.64 3.72 -28.42
N GLY A 346 -15.17 2.52 -28.06
CA GLY A 346 -13.75 2.22 -27.98
C GLY A 346 -13.03 2.41 -29.32
N SER A 347 -13.59 1.84 -30.40
CA SER A 347 -13.06 2.01 -31.77
C SER A 347 -12.98 3.48 -32.18
N GLN A 348 -14.03 4.25 -31.89
CA GLN A 348 -14.14 5.66 -32.24
C GLN A 348 -13.11 6.51 -31.49
N ILE A 349 -12.86 6.20 -30.21
CA ILE A 349 -11.83 6.88 -29.41
C ILE A 349 -10.44 6.57 -29.97
N VAL A 350 -10.16 5.32 -30.33
CA VAL A 350 -8.87 4.92 -30.92
C VAL A 350 -8.62 5.62 -32.25
N GLU A 351 -9.63 5.65 -33.13
CA GLU A 351 -9.55 6.33 -34.42
C GLU A 351 -9.36 7.84 -34.26
N ALA A 352 -10.16 8.48 -33.40
CA ALA A 352 -10.03 9.91 -33.12
C ALA A 352 -8.65 10.26 -32.55
N ALA A 353 -8.17 9.47 -31.58
CA ALA A 353 -6.86 9.68 -30.97
C ALA A 353 -5.72 9.54 -31.97
N THR A 354 -5.81 8.55 -32.88
CA THR A 354 -4.87 8.34 -33.98
C THR A 354 -4.87 9.55 -34.93
N THR A 355 -6.05 9.93 -35.42
CA THR A 355 -6.24 11.07 -36.35
C THR A 355 -5.68 12.39 -35.78
N PHE A 356 -5.99 12.68 -34.51
CA PHE A 356 -5.47 13.88 -33.86
C PHE A 356 -3.96 13.81 -33.61
N ALA A 357 -3.41 12.64 -33.29
CA ALA A 357 -1.97 12.47 -33.09
C ALA A 357 -1.19 12.64 -34.40
N GLU A 358 -1.69 12.12 -35.52
CA GLU A 358 -1.11 12.32 -36.86
C GLU A 358 -1.06 13.80 -37.22
N SER A 359 -2.20 14.48 -37.13
CA SER A 359 -2.33 15.91 -37.45
C SER A 359 -1.40 16.75 -36.57
N TYR A 360 -1.36 16.46 -35.26
CA TYR A 360 -0.50 17.16 -34.34
C TYR A 360 1.00 16.93 -34.61
N SER A 361 1.40 15.69 -34.86
CA SER A 361 2.78 15.32 -35.18
C SER A 361 3.26 15.98 -36.48
N ALA A 362 2.39 16.06 -37.49
CA ALA A 362 2.68 16.77 -38.74
C ALA A 362 2.87 18.28 -38.51
N LEU A 363 2.02 18.91 -37.71
CA LEU A 363 2.11 20.34 -37.38
C LEU A 363 3.39 20.67 -36.60
N LYS A 364 3.76 19.84 -35.62
CA LYS A 364 4.89 20.06 -34.72
C LYS A 364 6.25 20.11 -35.44
N ARG A 365 6.38 19.46 -36.60
CA ARG A 365 7.61 19.49 -37.40
C ARG A 365 7.99 20.90 -37.89
N ASN A 366 6.99 21.77 -38.12
CA ASN A 366 7.17 23.04 -38.80
C ASN A 366 6.74 24.27 -37.98
N HIS A 367 6.16 24.07 -36.80
CA HIS A 367 5.52 25.15 -36.05
C HIS A 367 5.84 25.11 -34.56
N THR A 368 5.75 26.28 -33.91
CA THR A 368 5.85 26.39 -32.45
C THR A 368 4.64 25.76 -31.77
N GLN A 369 4.77 25.40 -30.49
CA GLN A 369 3.72 24.80 -29.68
C GLN A 369 2.40 25.59 -29.69
N ALA A 370 2.49 26.93 -29.59
CA ALA A 370 1.31 27.80 -29.58
C ALA A 370 0.52 27.74 -30.90
N ILE A 371 1.24 27.73 -32.03
CA ILE A 371 0.63 27.62 -33.37
C ILE A 371 0.03 26.22 -33.57
N CYS A 372 0.71 25.17 -33.11
CA CYS A 372 0.20 23.81 -33.15
C CYS A 372 -1.12 23.68 -32.37
N ASN A 373 -1.18 24.24 -31.17
CA ASN A 373 -2.38 24.22 -30.33
C ASN A 373 -3.57 24.96 -30.97
N ALA A 374 -3.33 26.12 -31.60
CA ALA A 374 -4.39 26.84 -32.31
C ALA A 374 -4.91 26.04 -33.52
N ARG A 375 -4.01 25.50 -34.33
CA ARG A 375 -4.37 24.76 -35.55
C ARG A 375 -5.03 23.42 -35.26
N ILE A 376 -4.57 22.69 -34.24
CA ILE A 376 -5.22 21.44 -33.84
C ILE A 376 -6.61 21.69 -33.27
N GLN A 377 -6.83 22.82 -32.60
CA GLN A 377 -8.18 23.20 -32.15
C GLN A 377 -9.11 23.48 -33.34
N THR A 378 -8.63 24.15 -34.40
CA THR A 378 -9.41 24.30 -35.64
C THR A 378 -9.71 22.96 -36.29
N PHE A 379 -8.72 22.06 -36.34
CA PHE A 379 -8.89 20.71 -36.88
C PHE A 379 -9.90 19.89 -36.05
N PHE A 380 -9.89 20.03 -34.72
CA PHE A 380 -10.88 19.46 -33.81
C PHE A 380 -12.30 19.94 -34.12
N GLU A 381 -12.51 21.25 -34.30
CA GLU A 381 -13.84 21.78 -34.63
C GLU A 381 -14.40 21.24 -35.95
N GLN A 382 -13.53 20.97 -36.93
CA GLN A 382 -13.90 20.39 -38.23
C GLN A 382 -14.33 18.92 -38.11
N HIS A 383 -13.68 18.16 -37.23
CA HIS A 383 -13.89 16.71 -37.10
C HIS A 383 -14.82 16.31 -35.95
N LYS A 384 -15.37 17.27 -35.21
CA LYS A 384 -16.13 16.98 -33.98
C LYS A 384 -17.37 16.10 -34.17
N LEU A 385 -17.87 15.98 -35.40
CA LEU A 385 -19.06 15.20 -35.74
C LEU A 385 -18.74 13.87 -36.46
N CYS A 386 -17.46 13.54 -36.66
CA CYS A 386 -17.04 12.39 -37.48
C CYS A 386 -17.21 11.04 -36.78
N TRP A 387 -17.22 11.01 -35.45
CA TRP A 387 -17.20 9.76 -34.70
C TRP A 387 -18.52 9.52 -33.95
N SER A 388 -19.21 8.46 -34.34
CA SER A 388 -20.47 8.00 -33.73
C SER A 388 -20.38 6.51 -33.37
N SER A 389 -21.14 6.09 -32.35
CA SER A 389 -21.28 4.69 -32.00
C SER A 389 -21.89 3.87 -33.16
N SER A 390 -21.73 2.56 -33.10
CA SER A 390 -22.39 1.63 -34.02
C SER A 390 -23.92 1.85 -34.04
N PRO A 391 -24.61 1.58 -35.17
CA PRO A 391 -26.06 1.69 -35.24
C PRO A 391 -26.80 0.92 -34.15
N GLU A 392 -26.26 -0.22 -33.72
CA GLU A 392 -26.81 -1.05 -32.63
C GLU A 392 -26.82 -0.33 -31.27
N PHE A 393 -25.99 0.71 -31.10
CA PHE A 393 -25.92 1.56 -29.92
C PHE A 393 -26.50 2.96 -30.17
N GLY A 394 -27.38 3.10 -31.18
CA GLY A 394 -28.15 4.33 -31.42
C GLY A 394 -27.41 5.44 -32.18
N SER A 395 -26.25 5.16 -32.79
CA SER A 395 -25.48 6.15 -33.58
C SER A 395 -25.17 7.45 -32.84
N ILE A 396 -24.92 7.35 -31.53
CA ILE A 396 -24.67 8.49 -30.66
C ILE A 396 -23.29 9.08 -30.96
N ARG A 397 -23.20 10.40 -31.13
CA ARG A 397 -21.93 11.09 -31.38
C ARG A 397 -21.03 11.07 -30.15
N LEU A 398 -19.79 10.62 -30.31
CA LEU A 398 -18.81 10.43 -29.24
C LEU A 398 -18.59 11.72 -28.42
N LEU A 399 -18.24 12.82 -29.10
CA LEU A 399 -17.89 14.06 -28.43
C LEU A 399 -19.09 14.72 -27.76
N THR A 400 -20.30 14.52 -28.30
CA THR A 400 -21.54 14.96 -27.68
C THR A 400 -21.86 14.15 -26.43
N ARG A 401 -21.70 12.82 -26.46
CA ARG A 401 -21.97 11.92 -25.33
C ARG A 401 -21.19 12.30 -24.07
N TYR A 402 -19.93 12.70 -24.23
CA TYR A 402 -19.03 13.04 -23.12
C TYR A 402 -18.83 14.55 -22.92
N ASN A 403 -19.63 15.40 -23.57
CA ASN A 403 -19.53 16.86 -23.49
C ASN A 403 -18.11 17.39 -23.75
N VAL A 404 -17.47 16.90 -24.82
CA VAL A 404 -16.12 17.32 -25.22
C VAL A 404 -16.20 18.61 -26.02
N THR A 405 -15.67 19.70 -25.47
CA THR A 405 -15.79 21.05 -26.04
C THR A 405 -14.52 21.56 -26.71
N SER A 406 -13.38 20.94 -26.43
CA SER A 406 -12.09 21.35 -26.98
C SER A 406 -11.08 20.21 -27.06
N PHE A 407 -9.97 20.41 -27.77
CA PHE A 407 -8.89 19.43 -27.83
C PHE A 407 -8.01 19.46 -26.57
N THR A 408 -7.65 20.66 -26.11
CA THR A 408 -6.80 20.94 -24.92
C THR A 408 -7.32 22.15 -24.15
N SER A 409 -7.08 22.19 -22.84
CA SER A 409 -7.46 23.32 -21.97
C SER A 409 -6.26 24.19 -21.61
N SER A 410 -6.49 25.49 -21.45
CA SER A 410 -5.56 26.45 -20.82
C SER A 410 -5.68 26.49 -19.30
N PHE A 411 -6.76 25.95 -18.74
CA PHE A 411 -7.04 25.93 -17.30
C PHE A 411 -6.45 24.69 -16.63
N LYS A 412 -5.91 24.86 -15.41
CA LYS A 412 -5.32 23.76 -14.62
C LYS A 412 -6.36 22.86 -13.95
N THR A 413 -7.59 23.33 -13.79
CA THR A 413 -8.69 22.65 -13.08
C THR A 413 -9.74 22.16 -14.06
N LEU A 414 -10.15 20.89 -13.94
CA LEU A 414 -11.20 20.31 -14.78
C LEU A 414 -12.58 20.69 -14.22
N ASP A 415 -13.39 21.33 -15.04
CA ASP A 415 -14.81 21.57 -14.79
C ASP A 415 -15.63 20.69 -15.75
N ILE A 416 -16.29 19.67 -15.21
CA ILE A 416 -17.06 18.71 -16.02
C ILE A 416 -18.34 19.37 -16.58
N GLU A 417 -18.92 20.31 -15.86
CA GLU A 417 -20.19 20.96 -16.25
C GLU A 417 -19.95 21.93 -17.41
N ALA A 418 -18.83 22.64 -17.40
CA ALA A 418 -18.39 23.49 -18.50
C ALA A 418 -17.90 22.72 -19.75
N GLY A 419 -17.69 21.41 -19.63
CA GLY A 419 -17.23 20.52 -20.70
C GLY A 419 -15.76 20.14 -20.59
N ILE A 420 -15.42 18.97 -21.15
CA ILE A 420 -14.08 18.38 -21.04
C ILE A 420 -13.28 18.53 -22.33
N THR A 421 -11.98 18.26 -22.24
CA THR A 421 -11.11 18.22 -23.42
C THR A 421 -11.04 16.80 -24.00
N PHE A 422 -10.70 16.68 -25.28
CA PHE A 422 -10.45 15.38 -25.90
C PHE A 422 -9.30 14.64 -25.20
N LYS A 423 -8.27 15.35 -24.73
CA LYS A 423 -7.19 14.75 -23.92
C LYS A 423 -7.69 14.17 -22.60
N THR A 424 -8.66 14.81 -21.97
CA THR A 424 -9.33 14.31 -20.77
C THR A 424 -10.11 13.03 -21.08
N LEU A 425 -10.85 12.98 -22.20
CA LEU A 425 -11.54 11.78 -22.65
C LEU A 425 -10.57 10.63 -22.97
N GLN A 426 -9.47 10.93 -23.68
CA GLN A 426 -8.41 9.96 -23.97
C GLN A 426 -7.78 9.39 -22.68
N SER A 427 -7.53 10.24 -21.68
CA SER A 427 -7.03 9.81 -20.36
C SER A 427 -8.05 8.90 -19.65
N ALA A 428 -9.33 9.26 -19.65
CA ALA A 428 -10.39 8.43 -19.07
C ALA A 428 -10.55 7.10 -19.80
N PHE A 429 -10.31 7.03 -21.12
CA PHE A 429 -10.34 5.77 -21.86
C PHE A 429 -9.27 4.78 -21.37
N TYR A 430 -8.02 5.25 -21.17
CA TYR A 430 -6.98 4.43 -20.54
C TYR A 430 -7.40 3.99 -19.12
N GLY A 431 -8.00 4.89 -18.34
CA GLY A 431 -8.52 4.60 -17.01
C GLY A 431 -9.63 3.54 -17.01
N ALA A 432 -10.57 3.61 -17.95
CA ALA A 432 -11.65 2.64 -18.13
C ALA A 432 -11.12 1.26 -18.49
N CYS A 433 -10.17 1.17 -19.43
CA CYS A 433 -9.54 -0.10 -19.81
C CYS A 433 -8.78 -0.71 -18.63
N ALA A 434 -7.98 0.09 -17.91
CA ALA A 434 -7.27 -0.39 -16.73
C ALA A 434 -8.21 -0.86 -15.61
N LEU A 435 -9.33 -0.16 -15.42
CA LEU A 435 -10.34 -0.54 -14.45
C LEU A 435 -10.97 -1.88 -14.82
N ILE A 436 -11.40 -2.10 -16.06
CA ILE A 436 -11.96 -3.39 -16.49
C ILE A 436 -10.93 -4.52 -16.30
N ILE A 437 -9.68 -4.32 -16.73
CA ILE A 437 -8.64 -5.35 -16.57
C ILE A 437 -8.44 -5.67 -15.07
N GLY A 438 -8.39 -4.66 -14.20
CA GLY A 438 -8.20 -4.82 -12.76
C GLY A 438 -9.42 -5.34 -12.00
N MET A 439 -10.63 -5.07 -12.48
CA MET A 439 -11.89 -5.52 -11.89
C MET A 439 -12.32 -6.92 -12.37
N CYS A 440 -11.81 -7.39 -13.52
CA CYS A 440 -12.10 -8.72 -14.05
C CYS A 440 -10.99 -9.75 -13.76
N LYS A 441 -9.87 -9.32 -13.18
CA LYS A 441 -8.77 -10.19 -12.78
C LYS A 441 -8.05 -9.61 -11.55
N PRO A 442 -7.71 -10.44 -10.54
CA PRO A 442 -7.04 -9.96 -9.34
C PRO A 442 -5.55 -9.73 -9.62
N VAL A 443 -5.22 -8.58 -10.20
CA VAL A 443 -3.85 -8.14 -10.54
C VAL A 443 -3.27 -7.20 -9.47
N ARG A 444 -1.95 -7.22 -9.27
CA ARG A 444 -1.28 -6.21 -8.42
C ARG A 444 -1.04 -4.93 -9.21
N GLU A 445 -0.82 -3.83 -8.48
CA GLU A 445 -0.48 -2.54 -9.08
C GLU A 445 0.75 -2.66 -9.99
N GLY A 446 1.82 -3.31 -9.52
CA GLY A 446 3.04 -3.60 -10.29
C GLY A 446 2.79 -4.41 -11.56
N GLU A 447 1.90 -5.39 -11.49
CA GLU A 447 1.59 -6.30 -12.58
C GLU A 447 0.79 -5.60 -13.68
N LEU A 448 -0.20 -4.75 -13.31
CA LEU A 448 -1.06 -4.09 -14.27
C LEU A 448 -0.33 -3.03 -15.11
N HIS A 449 0.40 -2.12 -14.48
CA HIS A 449 1.03 -1.02 -15.24
C HIS A 449 2.22 -1.50 -16.08
N MET A 450 2.80 -2.66 -15.78
CA MET A 450 3.89 -3.29 -16.52
C MET A 450 3.43 -4.34 -17.53
N LEU A 451 2.12 -4.44 -17.83
CA LEU A 451 1.65 -5.36 -18.85
C LEU A 451 2.32 -5.07 -20.20
N ASN A 452 2.84 -6.13 -20.83
CA ASN A 452 3.44 -6.05 -22.16
C ASN A 452 2.36 -5.83 -23.22
N LEU A 453 2.77 -5.27 -24.36
CA LEU A 453 1.88 -5.03 -25.49
C LEU A 453 1.30 -6.33 -26.04
N ASP A 454 2.07 -7.42 -26.07
CA ASP A 454 1.71 -8.75 -26.55
C ASP A 454 1.14 -9.69 -25.46
N CYS A 455 0.47 -9.12 -24.46
CA CYS A 455 -0.02 -9.88 -23.30
C CYS A 455 -1.23 -10.83 -23.55
N LEU A 456 -1.66 -11.05 -24.80
CA LEU A 456 -2.76 -11.98 -25.15
C LEU A 456 -2.24 -13.10 -26.06
N GLU A 457 -2.53 -14.36 -25.74
CA GLU A 457 -2.09 -15.53 -26.54
C GLU A 457 -3.24 -16.35 -27.14
N SER A 458 -4.21 -16.78 -26.35
CA SER A 458 -5.27 -17.72 -26.78
C SER A 458 -6.65 -17.08 -26.66
N GLU A 459 -7.45 -17.06 -27.73
CA GLU A 459 -8.87 -16.65 -27.69
C GLU A 459 -9.77 -17.87 -27.41
N PHE A 460 -10.73 -17.70 -26.50
CA PHE A 460 -11.71 -18.73 -26.16
C PHE A 460 -12.96 -18.61 -27.05
N GLU A 461 -13.67 -19.73 -27.22
CA GLU A 461 -15.00 -19.74 -27.84
C GLU A 461 -15.95 -18.85 -26.99
N GLY A 462 -16.49 -17.78 -27.59
CA GLY A 462 -17.23 -16.73 -26.88
C GLY A 462 -16.46 -15.42 -26.61
N GLY A 463 -15.21 -15.31 -27.06
CA GLY A 463 -14.47 -14.04 -27.16
C GLY A 463 -13.57 -13.67 -25.96
N GLY A 464 -13.47 -14.52 -24.94
CA GLY A 464 -12.47 -14.34 -23.87
C GLY A 464 -11.04 -14.61 -24.35
N ALA A 465 -10.03 -14.36 -23.50
CA ALA A 465 -8.64 -14.67 -23.85
C ALA A 465 -7.78 -15.06 -22.63
N GLU A 466 -6.59 -15.58 -22.87
CA GLU A 466 -5.56 -15.75 -21.85
C GLU A 466 -4.66 -14.51 -21.73
N LEU A 467 -4.63 -13.90 -20.55
CA LEU A 467 -3.70 -12.84 -20.19
C LEU A 467 -2.37 -13.43 -19.69
N VAL A 468 -1.29 -13.05 -20.37
CA VAL A 468 0.09 -13.34 -19.99
C VAL A 468 0.66 -12.18 -19.18
N GLN A 469 1.14 -12.45 -17.97
CA GLN A 469 1.69 -11.42 -17.10
C GLN A 469 2.85 -11.92 -16.25
N ILE A 470 3.73 -11.01 -15.86
CA ILE A 470 4.87 -11.26 -14.96
C ILE A 470 4.44 -10.98 -13.52
N LEU A 471 4.59 -11.96 -12.62
CA LEU A 471 4.18 -11.83 -11.21
C LEU A 471 5.23 -11.07 -10.37
N GLU A 472 4.81 -9.97 -9.75
CA GLU A 472 5.67 -9.06 -8.97
C GLU A 472 6.31 -9.74 -7.73
N LYS A 473 5.69 -10.80 -7.19
CA LYS A 473 6.10 -11.49 -5.95
C LYS A 473 6.35 -13.00 -6.11
N SER A 474 6.72 -13.44 -7.31
CA SER A 474 7.01 -14.85 -7.57
C SER A 474 8.50 -15.04 -7.92
N GLY A 475 9.01 -16.25 -7.69
CA GLY A 475 10.39 -16.62 -8.01
C GLY A 475 11.24 -17.10 -6.83
N LEU A 476 12.01 -18.16 -7.04
CA LEU A 476 13.29 -18.35 -6.35
C LEU A 476 14.33 -17.42 -7.02
N LEU A 477 15.30 -16.91 -6.28
CA LEU A 477 16.43 -16.13 -6.82
C LEU A 477 16.10 -14.78 -7.50
N GLY A 478 14.86 -14.29 -7.40
CA GLY A 478 14.46 -12.99 -7.98
C GLY A 478 14.01 -13.05 -9.44
N GLU A 479 13.82 -14.25 -10.00
CA GLU A 479 13.18 -14.44 -11.30
C GLU A 479 11.67 -14.36 -11.17
N HIS A 480 11.06 -13.32 -11.75
CA HIS A 480 9.61 -13.21 -11.79
C HIS A 480 9.02 -14.31 -12.70
N GLN A 481 8.11 -15.12 -12.16
CA GLN A 481 7.38 -16.10 -12.95
C GLN A 481 6.38 -15.41 -13.88
N THR A 482 6.39 -15.80 -15.14
CA THR A 482 5.31 -15.47 -16.08
C THR A 482 4.16 -16.45 -15.89
N ILE A 483 2.95 -15.93 -15.73
CA ILE A 483 1.73 -16.72 -15.61
C ILE A 483 0.74 -16.40 -16.72
N ARG A 484 -0.15 -17.36 -17.00
CA ARG A 484 -1.23 -17.26 -17.99
C ARG A 484 -2.56 -17.46 -17.29
N ARG A 485 -3.51 -16.54 -17.45
CA ARG A 485 -4.80 -16.62 -16.76
C ARG A 485 -5.95 -16.17 -17.66
N PRO A 486 -7.10 -16.86 -17.61
CA PRO A 486 -8.25 -16.47 -18.41
C PRO A 486 -8.78 -15.10 -17.98
N ILE A 487 -9.25 -14.33 -18.95
CA ILE A 487 -9.95 -13.07 -18.79
C ILE A 487 -11.22 -13.05 -19.68
N PRO A 488 -12.28 -12.36 -19.27
CA PRO A 488 -13.52 -12.29 -20.05
C PRO A 488 -13.35 -11.44 -21.31
N PHE A 489 -14.27 -11.60 -22.27
CA PHE A 489 -14.29 -10.86 -23.54
C PHE A 489 -14.14 -9.36 -23.37
N LEU A 490 -14.83 -8.76 -22.39
CA LEU A 490 -14.77 -7.32 -22.15
C LEU A 490 -13.34 -6.84 -21.82
N ALA A 491 -12.59 -7.61 -21.03
CA ALA A 491 -11.21 -7.29 -20.70
C ALA A 491 -10.26 -7.54 -21.88
N ALA A 492 -10.47 -8.63 -22.63
CA ALA A 492 -9.72 -8.92 -23.85
C ALA A 492 -9.91 -7.78 -24.89
N ARG A 493 -11.15 -7.32 -25.07
CA ARG A 493 -11.49 -6.21 -25.97
C ARG A 493 -10.83 -4.91 -25.55
N ALA A 494 -10.80 -4.60 -24.25
CA ALA A 494 -10.10 -3.43 -23.73
C ALA A 494 -8.60 -3.47 -24.07
N ILE A 495 -7.96 -4.64 -23.88
CA ILE A 495 -6.54 -4.84 -24.21
C ILE A 495 -6.31 -4.69 -25.71
N GLN A 496 -7.13 -5.31 -26.56
CA GLN A 496 -7.02 -5.21 -28.02
C GLN A 496 -7.11 -3.76 -28.51
N LEU A 497 -8.04 -2.96 -27.96
CA LEU A 497 -8.14 -1.53 -28.32
C LEU A 497 -6.90 -0.74 -27.89
N LEU A 498 -6.34 -1.04 -26.71
CA LEU A 498 -5.08 -0.45 -26.26
C LEU A 498 -3.90 -0.88 -27.14
N GLN A 499 -3.86 -2.14 -27.59
CA GLN A 499 -2.84 -2.65 -28.50
C GLN A 499 -2.83 -1.89 -29.82
N VAL A 500 -4.02 -1.73 -30.44
CA VAL A 500 -4.17 -0.97 -31.69
C VAL A 500 -3.77 0.49 -31.49
N LEU A 501 -4.24 1.12 -30.41
CA LEU A 501 -3.91 2.51 -30.12
C LEU A 501 -2.41 2.72 -29.89
N ALA A 502 -1.77 1.84 -29.11
CA ALA A 502 -0.34 1.90 -28.84
C ALA A 502 0.49 1.68 -30.11
N ALA A 503 0.12 0.70 -30.95
CA ALA A 503 0.78 0.44 -32.23
C ALA A 503 0.71 1.67 -33.16
N ASN A 504 -0.48 2.24 -33.35
CA ASN A 504 -0.68 3.42 -34.18
C ASN A 504 0.12 4.62 -33.66
N LEU A 505 0.04 4.92 -32.35
CA LEU A 505 0.75 6.06 -31.77
C LEU A 505 2.28 5.89 -31.81
N LYS A 506 2.77 4.66 -31.64
CA LYS A 506 4.19 4.34 -31.79
C LYS A 506 4.68 4.62 -33.20
N GLU A 507 3.93 4.18 -34.21
CA GLU A 507 4.24 4.45 -35.61
C GLU A 507 4.24 5.96 -35.91
N ILE A 508 3.18 6.68 -35.50
CA ILE A 508 3.04 8.13 -35.70
C ILE A 508 4.20 8.91 -35.10
N TYR A 509 4.65 8.51 -33.91
CA TYR A 509 5.74 9.19 -33.23
C TYR A 509 7.14 8.68 -33.62
N GLY A 510 7.23 7.58 -34.38
CA GLY A 510 8.50 6.92 -34.70
C GLY A 510 9.22 6.35 -33.46
N ASP A 511 8.47 5.89 -32.45
CA ASP A 511 9.00 5.50 -31.14
C ASP A 511 9.31 3.99 -31.04
N GLU A 512 10.20 3.48 -31.89
CA GLU A 512 10.50 2.04 -31.93
C GLU A 512 11.17 1.52 -30.66
N ASN A 513 12.11 2.30 -30.13
CA ASN A 513 12.96 1.95 -28.98
C ASN A 513 12.65 2.78 -27.73
N GLY A 514 11.45 3.35 -27.65
CA GLY A 514 11.00 4.13 -26.50
C GLY A 514 10.94 3.31 -25.21
N PRO A 515 11.02 3.96 -24.04
CA PRO A 515 11.02 3.27 -22.75
C PRO A 515 9.74 2.46 -22.49
N LEU A 516 8.63 2.80 -23.16
CA LEU A 516 7.35 2.10 -23.07
C LEU A 516 6.91 1.45 -24.39
N SER A 517 7.77 1.36 -25.40
CA SER A 517 7.36 0.89 -26.74
C SER A 517 6.87 -0.57 -26.77
N GLY A 518 7.25 -1.37 -25.77
CA GLY A 518 6.78 -2.75 -25.56
C GLY A 518 5.67 -2.91 -24.51
N HIS A 519 5.10 -1.83 -23.97
CA HIS A 519 4.09 -1.89 -22.90
C HIS A 519 2.69 -1.58 -23.43
N LEU A 520 1.68 -2.22 -22.84
CA LEU A 520 0.27 -2.03 -23.18
C LEU A 520 -0.20 -0.59 -22.95
N PHE A 521 0.19 0.01 -21.81
CA PHE A 521 -0.21 1.36 -21.43
C PHE A 521 0.73 2.42 -22.02
N TYR A 522 0.66 2.59 -23.34
CA TYR A 522 1.39 3.62 -24.08
C TYR A 522 0.65 4.98 -24.01
N ILE A 523 0.73 5.67 -22.86
CA ILE A 523 -0.03 6.91 -22.61
C ILE A 523 0.79 8.15 -23.07
N PRO A 524 0.36 8.90 -24.10
CA PRO A 524 1.09 10.09 -24.56
C PRO A 524 1.20 11.15 -23.48
N SER A 525 2.32 11.89 -23.49
CA SER A 525 2.50 13.03 -22.60
C SER A 525 1.63 14.22 -23.02
N GLN A 526 1.48 15.20 -22.12
CA GLN A 526 0.61 16.38 -22.30
C GLN A 526 0.84 17.15 -23.62
N GLY A 527 2.06 17.10 -24.17
CA GLY A 527 2.42 17.71 -25.46
C GLY A 527 2.15 16.85 -26.70
N VAL A 528 1.33 15.80 -26.58
CA VAL A 528 1.06 14.82 -27.67
C VAL A 528 2.36 14.24 -28.21
N THR A 529 3.24 13.87 -27.28
CA THR A 529 4.57 13.31 -27.56
C THR A 529 4.67 11.90 -26.99
N PRO A 530 5.66 11.12 -27.46
CA PRO A 530 5.96 9.82 -26.89
C PRO A 530 6.00 9.86 -25.35
N PRO A 531 5.58 8.77 -24.69
CA PRO A 531 5.71 8.64 -23.25
C PRO A 531 7.19 8.63 -22.83
N THR A 532 7.48 9.23 -21.68
CA THR A 532 8.85 9.27 -21.13
C THR A 532 9.20 8.06 -20.27
N GLY A 533 8.23 7.18 -19.98
CA GLY A 533 8.35 6.07 -19.03
C GLY A 533 8.45 6.48 -17.55
N LYS A 534 8.61 7.78 -17.24
CA LYS A 534 8.70 8.25 -15.86
C LYS A 534 7.35 8.16 -15.16
N ALA A 535 7.31 7.42 -14.04
CA ALA A 535 6.17 7.31 -13.14
C ALA A 535 4.89 6.75 -13.79
N LEU A 536 5.02 5.72 -14.63
CA LEU A 536 3.89 5.06 -15.31
C LEU A 536 2.73 4.71 -14.36
N ALA A 537 3.01 4.15 -13.18
CA ALA A 537 2.00 3.86 -12.18
C ALA A 537 1.21 5.11 -11.74
N ALA A 538 1.89 6.26 -11.57
CA ALA A 538 1.22 7.52 -11.21
C ALA A 538 0.38 8.05 -12.38
N THR A 539 0.87 7.95 -13.61
CA THR A 539 0.13 8.34 -14.83
C THR A 539 -1.12 7.49 -15.01
N LEU A 540 -1.02 6.17 -14.80
CA LEU A 540 -2.17 5.28 -14.90
C LEU A 540 -3.20 5.53 -13.78
N ASN A 541 -2.74 5.74 -12.55
CA ASN A 541 -3.64 6.13 -11.46
C ASN A 541 -4.35 7.48 -11.74
N ALA A 542 -3.66 8.43 -12.37
CA ALA A 542 -4.28 9.69 -12.80
C ALA A 542 -5.31 9.50 -13.93
N ALA A 543 -5.09 8.54 -14.83
CA ALA A 543 -6.06 8.15 -15.85
C ALA A 543 -7.32 7.53 -15.23
N ILE A 544 -7.17 6.65 -14.24
CA ILE A 544 -8.28 6.08 -13.46
C ILE A 544 -9.04 7.19 -12.70
N ASP A 545 -8.33 8.10 -12.04
CA ASP A 545 -8.93 9.27 -11.38
C ASP A 545 -9.75 10.12 -12.37
N THR A 546 -9.25 10.29 -13.60
CA THR A 546 -9.95 11.03 -14.66
C THR A 546 -11.24 10.31 -15.09
N PHE A 547 -11.19 8.99 -15.24
CA PHE A 547 -12.37 8.18 -15.52
C PHE A 547 -13.43 8.31 -14.41
N CYS A 548 -13.02 8.15 -13.14
CA CYS A 548 -13.92 8.28 -12.00
C CYS A 548 -14.60 9.65 -11.95
N LEU A 549 -13.85 10.70 -12.30
CA LEU A 549 -14.34 12.06 -12.34
C LEU A 549 -15.40 12.25 -13.44
N ILE A 550 -15.15 11.81 -14.68
CA ILE A 550 -16.11 11.94 -15.80
C ILE A 550 -17.37 11.10 -15.57
N SER A 551 -17.24 9.93 -14.96
CA SER A 551 -18.37 9.06 -14.59
C SER A 551 -19.22 9.61 -13.44
N LYS A 552 -18.80 10.74 -12.82
CA LYS A 552 -19.53 11.45 -11.75
C LYS A 552 -19.88 10.56 -10.54
N PHE A 553 -18.95 9.70 -10.11
CA PHE A 553 -19.17 8.90 -8.90
C PHE A 553 -19.37 9.79 -7.66
N PRO A 554 -20.10 9.29 -6.63
CA PRO A 554 -20.35 10.03 -5.40
C PRO A 554 -19.05 10.57 -4.78
N LYS A 555 -19.12 11.75 -4.15
CA LYS A 555 -17.98 12.30 -3.43
C LYS A 555 -17.83 11.59 -2.09
N GLU A 556 -16.59 11.38 -1.66
CA GLU A 556 -16.28 10.89 -0.32
C GLU A 556 -16.65 11.92 0.75
N LEU A 557 -16.64 11.49 2.02
CA LEU A 557 -16.94 12.32 3.21
C LEU A 557 -16.12 13.62 3.30
N ASN A 558 -14.94 13.67 2.67
CA ASN A 558 -14.06 14.84 2.62
C ASN A 558 -14.37 15.78 1.42
N GLY A 559 -15.43 15.51 0.66
CA GLY A 559 -15.84 16.28 -0.53
C GLY A 559 -15.03 16.00 -1.79
N GLN A 560 -14.07 15.06 -1.77
CA GLN A 560 -13.31 14.67 -2.96
C GLN A 560 -14.09 13.62 -3.79
N PRO A 561 -13.93 13.60 -5.13
CA PRO A 561 -14.50 12.53 -5.96
C PRO A 561 -14.04 11.14 -5.48
N SER A 562 -14.91 10.13 -5.50
CA SER A 562 -14.50 8.75 -5.21
C SER A 562 -13.39 8.32 -6.15
N LYS A 563 -12.31 7.79 -5.56
CA LYS A 563 -11.13 7.32 -6.29
C LYS A 563 -11.02 5.82 -6.14
N ILE A 564 -10.81 5.14 -7.26
CA ILE A 564 -10.56 3.69 -7.28
C ILE A 564 -9.07 3.45 -7.50
N ARG A 565 -8.48 2.55 -6.72
CA ARG A 565 -7.08 2.14 -6.84
C ARG A 565 -6.97 0.67 -7.24
N ILE A 566 -5.90 0.32 -7.93
CA ILE A 566 -5.68 -1.05 -8.45
C ILE A 566 -5.69 -2.10 -7.33
N HIS A 567 -5.13 -1.78 -6.17
CA HIS A 567 -5.15 -2.69 -5.02
C HIS A 567 -6.55 -2.85 -4.39
N GLU A 568 -7.44 -1.86 -4.55
CA GLU A 568 -8.85 -1.95 -4.16
C GLU A 568 -9.64 -2.79 -5.18
N MET A 569 -9.33 -2.69 -6.49
CA MET A 569 -9.92 -3.54 -7.53
C MET A 569 -9.60 -5.02 -7.31
N ARG A 570 -8.34 -5.34 -6.97
CA ARG A 570 -7.94 -6.71 -6.60
C ARG A 570 -8.75 -7.24 -5.42
N LYS A 571 -8.91 -6.42 -4.37
CA LYS A 571 -9.68 -6.77 -3.17
C LYS A 571 -11.17 -6.95 -3.52
N PHE A 572 -11.74 -6.05 -4.31
CA PHE A 572 -13.11 -6.12 -4.81
C PHE A 572 -13.37 -7.41 -5.58
N PHE A 573 -12.55 -7.74 -6.58
CA PHE A 573 -12.69 -8.99 -7.34
C PHE A 573 -12.66 -10.22 -6.42
N LEU A 574 -11.66 -10.30 -5.53
CA LEU A 574 -11.53 -11.44 -4.64
C LEU A 574 -12.74 -11.59 -3.73
N ILE A 575 -13.29 -10.49 -3.22
CA ILE A 575 -14.45 -10.52 -2.32
C ILE A 575 -15.71 -10.88 -3.08
N VAL A 576 -16.00 -10.23 -4.22
CA VAL A 576 -17.17 -10.55 -5.02
C VAL A 576 -17.14 -12.02 -5.42
N MET A 577 -16.02 -12.51 -5.94
CA MET A 577 -15.95 -13.92 -6.35
C MET A 577 -15.95 -14.91 -5.17
N TYR A 578 -15.30 -14.57 -4.05
CA TYR A 578 -15.28 -15.41 -2.85
C TYR A 578 -16.64 -15.48 -2.16
N SER A 579 -17.37 -14.35 -2.10
CA SER A 579 -18.70 -14.25 -1.51
C SER A 579 -19.79 -14.93 -2.33
N HIS A 580 -19.48 -15.49 -3.51
CA HIS A 580 -20.45 -16.16 -4.38
C HIS A 580 -20.16 -17.66 -4.67
N HIS A 581 -19.17 -18.32 -4.04
CA HIS A 581 -18.90 -19.75 -4.26
C HIS A 581 -18.29 -20.54 -3.07
N ASP A 582 -18.33 -21.89 -3.17
CA ASP A 582 -17.88 -22.89 -2.18
C ASP A 582 -16.34 -23.02 -2.06
N GLU A 583 -15.85 -23.82 -1.09
CA GLU A 583 -14.42 -24.03 -0.75
C GLU A 583 -13.53 -24.38 -1.95
N SER A 584 -14.08 -25.04 -2.98
CA SER A 584 -13.37 -25.37 -4.23
C SER A 584 -12.87 -24.13 -4.99
N LEU A 585 -13.54 -22.97 -4.87
CA LEU A 585 -13.14 -21.73 -5.51
C LEU A 585 -11.97 -21.04 -4.79
N ARG A 586 -11.64 -21.37 -3.54
CA ARG A 586 -10.44 -20.83 -2.87
C ARG A 586 -9.19 -21.13 -3.69
N ARG A 587 -9.05 -22.38 -4.15
CA ARG A 587 -7.93 -22.78 -5.01
C ARG A 587 -7.95 -22.05 -6.35
N ALA A 588 -9.13 -21.87 -6.96
CA ALA A 588 -9.28 -21.15 -8.22
C ALA A 588 -8.95 -19.66 -8.10
N LEU A 589 -9.32 -19.01 -7.00
CA LEU A 589 -8.98 -17.61 -6.69
C LEU A 589 -7.50 -17.45 -6.40
N GLY A 590 -6.91 -18.38 -5.66
CA GLY A 590 -5.46 -18.44 -5.43
C GLY A 590 -4.70 -18.58 -6.74
N TYR A 591 -5.16 -19.48 -7.60
CA TYR A 591 -4.68 -19.64 -8.97
C TYR A 591 -4.79 -18.34 -9.75
N ALA A 592 -5.99 -17.73 -9.85
CA ALA A 592 -6.25 -16.50 -10.61
C ALA A 592 -5.38 -15.31 -10.15
N ALA A 593 -5.12 -15.23 -8.84
CA ALA A 593 -4.36 -14.17 -8.17
C ALA A 593 -2.84 -14.42 -8.10
N GLY A 594 -2.39 -15.60 -8.56
CA GLY A 594 -0.97 -15.99 -8.58
C GLY A 594 -0.38 -16.22 -7.19
N HIS A 595 -1.17 -16.74 -6.25
CA HIS A 595 -0.71 -17.12 -4.92
C HIS A 595 -0.22 -18.58 -4.93
N LEU A 596 0.91 -18.84 -4.24
CA LEU A 596 1.47 -20.18 -4.06
C LEU A 596 0.87 -20.91 -2.83
N ASP A 597 0.25 -20.17 -1.91
CA ASP A 597 -0.32 -20.67 -0.66
C ASP A 597 -1.77 -20.20 -0.53
N GLU A 598 -2.69 -21.15 -0.32
CA GLU A 598 -4.14 -20.95 -0.25
C GLU A 598 -4.52 -20.03 0.95
N ASN A 599 -3.74 -20.06 2.03
CA ASN A 599 -3.96 -19.23 3.23
C ASN A 599 -3.72 -17.73 2.99
N GLN A 600 -3.12 -17.34 1.85
CA GLN A 600 -2.92 -15.93 1.50
C GLN A 600 -4.21 -15.24 1.05
N ILE A 601 -5.25 -16.00 0.70
CA ILE A 601 -6.58 -15.48 0.37
C ILE A 601 -7.34 -15.08 1.64
N ASP A 602 -7.07 -15.76 2.76
CA ASP A 602 -7.68 -15.43 4.05
C ASP A 602 -7.34 -13.99 4.45
N ALA A 603 -6.13 -13.51 4.18
CA ALA A 603 -5.78 -12.11 4.43
C ALA A 603 -6.66 -11.08 3.68
N TYR A 604 -7.35 -11.49 2.60
CA TYR A 604 -8.28 -10.65 1.83
C TYR A 604 -9.76 -10.88 2.18
N THR A 605 -10.08 -12.01 2.82
CA THR A 605 -11.46 -12.49 3.05
C THR A 605 -11.81 -12.65 4.53
N SER A 606 -10.80 -12.76 5.40
CA SER A 606 -10.90 -12.83 6.87
C SER A 606 -11.18 -11.44 7.44
N PHE A 607 -12.36 -10.92 7.15
CA PHE A 607 -12.90 -9.76 7.85
C PHE A 607 -13.41 -10.21 9.22
N SER A 608 -13.09 -9.46 10.27
CA SER A 608 -13.85 -9.58 11.52
C SER A 608 -15.32 -9.25 11.24
N HIS A 609 -16.25 -9.93 11.93
CA HIS A 609 -17.68 -9.60 11.85
C HIS A 609 -17.97 -8.13 12.20
N ASP A 610 -17.05 -7.47 12.92
CA ASP A 610 -17.16 -6.07 13.32
C ASP A 610 -16.60 -5.07 12.26
N ASP A 611 -16.26 -5.52 11.04
CA ASP A 611 -15.74 -4.63 9.99
C ASP A 611 -16.89 -3.80 9.34
N PRO A 612 -16.89 -2.45 9.48
CA PRO A 612 -17.95 -1.60 8.92
C PRO A 612 -18.07 -1.67 7.40
N GLU A 613 -16.99 -1.94 6.68
CA GLU A 613 -17.01 -2.05 5.21
C GLU A 613 -17.65 -3.37 4.76
N ARG A 614 -17.41 -4.45 5.50
CA ARG A 614 -18.10 -5.73 5.28
C ARG A 614 -19.57 -5.63 5.64
N ALA A 615 -19.90 -5.05 6.80
CA ALA A 615 -21.28 -4.81 7.19
C ALA A 615 -22.01 -3.98 6.12
N LYS A 616 -21.35 -2.97 5.53
CA LYS A 616 -21.90 -2.20 4.41
C LYS A 616 -22.10 -3.05 3.16
N PHE A 617 -21.13 -3.87 2.76
CA PHE A 617 -21.24 -4.77 1.61
C PHE A 617 -22.37 -5.81 1.79
N GLU A 618 -22.43 -6.46 2.95
CA GLU A 618 -23.48 -7.42 3.29
C GLU A 618 -24.85 -6.73 3.36
N SER A 619 -24.94 -5.52 3.93
CA SER A 619 -26.16 -4.71 3.96
C SER A 619 -26.65 -4.33 2.56
N GLN A 620 -25.74 -4.07 1.59
CA GLN A 620 -26.12 -3.83 0.19
C GLN A 620 -26.71 -5.09 -0.45
N CYS A 621 -26.09 -6.25 -0.25
CA CYS A 621 -26.62 -7.52 -0.76
C CYS A 621 -27.97 -7.89 -0.12
N ILE A 622 -28.14 -7.60 1.17
CA ILE A 622 -29.38 -7.83 1.91
C ILE A 622 -30.49 -6.86 1.46
N SER A 623 -30.13 -5.61 1.15
CA SER A 623 -31.05 -4.64 0.53
C SER A 623 -31.66 -5.19 -0.75
N ASP A 624 -30.85 -5.78 -1.64
CA ASP A 624 -31.35 -6.38 -2.88
C ASP A 624 -32.30 -7.57 -2.61
N ARG A 625 -32.03 -8.39 -1.58
CA ARG A 625 -32.98 -9.45 -1.15
C ARG A 625 -34.28 -8.88 -0.60
N LEU A 626 -34.23 -7.80 0.18
CA LEU A 626 -35.43 -7.13 0.71
C LEU A 626 -36.30 -6.54 -0.42
N VAL A 627 -35.66 -5.96 -1.44
CA VAL A 627 -36.37 -5.47 -2.64
C VAL A 627 -36.97 -6.64 -3.43
N SER A 628 -36.23 -7.74 -3.58
CA SER A 628 -36.72 -8.95 -4.25
C SER A 628 -37.90 -9.60 -3.50
N LEU A 629 -37.90 -9.55 -2.16
CA LEU A 629 -39.03 -9.95 -1.33
C LEU A 629 -40.25 -9.04 -1.55
N GLU A 630 -40.05 -7.72 -1.60
CA GLU A 630 -41.13 -6.76 -1.88
C GLU A 630 -41.75 -6.95 -3.28
N LEU A 631 -40.93 -7.27 -4.27
CA LEU A 631 -41.37 -7.57 -5.64
C LEU A 631 -42.02 -8.96 -5.80
N GLY A 632 -42.09 -9.76 -4.72
CA GLY A 632 -42.65 -11.11 -4.73
C GLY A 632 -41.79 -12.15 -5.45
N GLN A 633 -40.52 -11.85 -5.69
CA GLN A 633 -39.56 -12.76 -6.32
C GLN A 633 -39.00 -13.80 -5.34
N ILE A 634 -39.10 -13.51 -4.03
CA ILE A 634 -38.69 -14.40 -2.94
C ILE A 634 -39.92 -14.79 -2.10
N SER A 635 -40.03 -16.07 -1.75
CA SER A 635 -41.09 -16.59 -0.88
C SER A 635 -40.91 -16.13 0.56
N SER A 636 -41.92 -15.46 1.12
CA SER A 636 -41.91 -15.03 2.53
C SER A 636 -41.97 -16.19 3.52
N LYS A 637 -42.50 -17.36 3.11
CA LYS A 637 -42.66 -18.54 3.97
C LYS A 637 -41.33 -19.20 4.36
N ASP A 638 -40.36 -19.15 3.45
CA ASP A 638 -39.05 -19.78 3.63
C ASP A 638 -38.00 -18.78 4.15
N ASN A 639 -38.37 -17.50 4.22
CA ASN A 639 -37.51 -16.37 4.61
C ASN A 639 -38.17 -15.53 5.71
N ASN A 640 -38.50 -16.17 6.84
CA ASN A 640 -39.16 -15.52 7.98
C ASN A 640 -38.30 -14.45 8.66
N GLY A 641 -36.97 -14.66 8.72
CA GLY A 641 -36.03 -13.68 9.26
C GLY A 641 -35.96 -12.42 8.39
N LEU A 642 -35.87 -12.60 7.06
CA LEU A 642 -35.91 -11.51 6.07
C LEU A 642 -37.25 -10.76 6.11
N SER A 643 -38.37 -11.47 6.21
CA SER A 643 -39.72 -10.89 6.27
C SER A 643 -39.97 -10.06 7.55
N THR A 644 -39.40 -10.52 8.67
CA THR A 644 -39.46 -9.80 9.94
C THR A 644 -38.59 -8.55 9.90
N LEU A 645 -37.37 -8.65 9.33
CA LEU A 645 -36.49 -7.50 9.09
C LEU A 645 -37.16 -6.46 8.17
N TYR A 646 -37.80 -6.90 7.08
CA TYR A 646 -38.57 -6.03 6.18
C TYR A 646 -39.67 -5.26 6.93
N SER A 647 -40.48 -5.97 7.73
CA SER A 647 -41.57 -5.37 8.51
C SER A 647 -41.03 -4.37 9.54
N HIS A 648 -39.92 -4.68 10.20
CA HIS A 648 -39.25 -3.79 11.15
C HIS A 648 -38.78 -2.49 10.49
N ILE A 649 -38.21 -2.57 9.28
CA ILE A 649 -37.75 -1.41 8.51
C ILE A 649 -38.94 -0.53 8.10
N CYS A 650 -40.00 -1.13 7.55
CA CYS A 650 -41.23 -0.42 7.20
C CYS A 650 -41.82 0.32 8.41
N ASN A 651 -41.86 -0.33 9.58
CA ASN A 651 -42.32 0.29 10.82
C ASN A 651 -41.39 1.41 11.31
N HIS A 652 -40.07 1.22 11.27
CA HIS A 652 -39.09 2.21 11.73
C HIS A 652 -39.15 3.51 10.91
N PHE A 653 -39.27 3.39 9.58
CA PHE A 653 -39.33 4.54 8.69
C PHE A 653 -40.76 5.04 8.43
N ASN A 654 -41.77 4.36 8.97
CA ASN A 654 -43.19 4.64 8.75
C ASN A 654 -43.56 4.67 7.25
N VAL A 655 -43.14 3.64 6.52
CA VAL A 655 -43.38 3.47 5.07
C VAL A 655 -44.02 2.12 4.77
N ASN A 656 -44.84 2.08 3.72
CA ASN A 656 -45.45 0.83 3.25
C ASN A 656 -44.53 0.03 2.31
N THR A 657 -43.53 0.68 1.71
CA THR A 657 -42.56 0.08 0.79
C THR A 657 -41.18 0.68 1.01
N ILE A 658 -40.14 -0.16 0.92
CA ILE A 658 -38.75 0.26 1.11
C ILE A 658 -38.20 0.99 -0.12
N GLN A 659 -38.78 0.79 -1.31
CA GLN A 659 -38.42 1.51 -2.54
C GLN A 659 -38.54 3.05 -2.42
N ASN A 660 -39.39 3.53 -1.50
CA ASN A 660 -39.59 4.96 -1.26
C ASN A 660 -38.54 5.58 -0.31
N LEU A 661 -37.65 4.77 0.26
CA LEU A 661 -36.60 5.25 1.16
C LEU A 661 -35.44 5.84 0.38
N ARG A 662 -34.81 6.87 0.95
CA ARG A 662 -33.50 7.32 0.45
C ARG A 662 -32.47 6.23 0.70
N HIS A 663 -31.92 5.70 -0.38
CA HIS A 663 -30.98 4.56 -0.37
C HIS A 663 -29.85 4.70 0.64
N GLU A 664 -29.23 5.89 0.75
CA GLU A 664 -28.13 6.14 1.70
C GLU A 664 -28.54 5.97 3.18
N ASN A 665 -29.74 6.44 3.54
CA ASN A 665 -30.26 6.32 4.90
C ASN A 665 -30.66 4.88 5.22
N PHE A 666 -31.20 4.19 4.24
CA PHE A 666 -31.60 2.79 4.32
C PHE A 666 -30.40 1.84 4.52
N ILE A 667 -29.37 1.94 3.69
CA ILE A 667 -28.14 1.14 3.82
C ILE A 667 -27.40 1.46 5.13
N ARG A 668 -27.37 2.74 5.53
CA ARG A 668 -26.78 3.15 6.82
C ARG A 668 -27.53 2.52 8.00
N PHE A 669 -28.86 2.47 7.95
CA PHE A 669 -29.67 1.85 8.99
C PHE A 669 -29.44 0.34 9.09
N LEU A 670 -29.43 -0.37 7.95
CA LEU A 670 -29.07 -1.79 7.90
C LEU A 670 -27.67 -2.05 8.45
N SER A 671 -26.69 -1.22 8.08
CA SER A 671 -25.32 -1.35 8.58
C SER A 671 -25.26 -1.15 10.10
N LEU A 672 -26.04 -0.21 10.65
CA LEU A 672 -26.11 0.02 12.10
C LEU A 672 -26.70 -1.18 12.84
N LEU A 673 -27.81 -1.74 12.34
CA LEU A 673 -28.47 -2.90 12.94
C LEU A 673 -27.56 -4.16 12.92
N GLN A 674 -26.75 -4.30 11.88
CA GLN A 674 -25.80 -5.40 11.76
C GLN A 674 -24.61 -5.21 12.72
N CYS A 675 -24.04 -4.01 12.77
CA CYS A 675 -22.95 -3.68 13.70
C CYS A 675 -23.36 -3.77 15.18
N SER A 676 -24.63 -3.51 15.51
CA SER A 676 -25.17 -3.71 16.85
C SER A 676 -25.49 -5.18 17.16
N GLY A 677 -25.37 -6.08 16.18
CA GLY A 677 -25.71 -7.49 16.31
C GLY A 677 -27.21 -7.77 16.44
N THR A 678 -28.06 -6.80 16.12
CA THR A 678 -29.53 -6.91 16.19
C THR A 678 -30.05 -7.93 15.18
N TYR A 679 -29.36 -8.05 14.05
CA TYR A 679 -29.58 -9.13 13.10
C TYR A 679 -28.26 -9.75 12.67
N LYS A 680 -28.33 -11.02 12.29
CA LYS A 680 -27.19 -11.79 11.80
C LYS A 680 -27.50 -12.33 10.42
N SER A 681 -26.47 -12.50 9.61
CA SER A 681 -26.56 -13.06 8.26
C SER A 681 -25.59 -14.22 8.09
N THR A 682 -26.03 -15.25 7.37
CA THR A 682 -25.19 -16.39 6.94
C THR A 682 -25.32 -16.58 5.44
N LEU A 683 -24.29 -17.11 4.79
CA LEU A 683 -24.28 -17.36 3.35
C LEU A 683 -24.71 -18.81 3.07
N TYR A 684 -25.50 -19.02 2.01
CA TYR A 684 -25.90 -20.35 1.56
C TYR A 684 -25.98 -20.42 0.03
N SER A 685 -25.78 -21.61 -0.55
CA SER A 685 -25.79 -21.82 -2.01
C SER A 685 -27.20 -22.02 -2.58
N VAL A 686 -27.43 -21.44 -3.76
CA VAL A 686 -28.64 -21.58 -4.57
C VAL A 686 -28.23 -22.00 -5.97
N GLU A 687 -28.84 -23.06 -6.49
CA GLU A 687 -28.62 -23.51 -7.86
C GLU A 687 -29.79 -23.06 -8.75
N PHE A 688 -29.47 -22.32 -9.81
CA PHE A 688 -30.40 -21.99 -10.88
C PHE A 688 -30.10 -22.86 -12.10
N THR A 689 -31.10 -23.56 -12.61
CA THR A 689 -30.96 -24.25 -13.90
C THR A 689 -31.38 -23.30 -15.01
N THR A 690 -30.44 -22.85 -15.84
CA THR A 690 -30.71 -22.09 -17.06
C THR A 690 -30.60 -23.02 -18.28
N PRO A 691 -31.12 -22.62 -19.47
CA PRO A 691 -31.00 -23.41 -20.69
C PRO A 691 -29.55 -23.73 -21.09
N ASP A 692 -28.59 -22.92 -20.64
CA ASP A 692 -27.15 -23.03 -20.96
C ASP A 692 -26.34 -23.76 -19.88
N GLY A 693 -26.98 -24.21 -18.79
CA GLY A 693 -26.33 -24.97 -17.70
C GLY A 693 -26.90 -24.71 -16.31
N THR A 694 -26.32 -25.34 -15.29
CA THR A 694 -26.65 -25.07 -13.88
C THR A 694 -25.70 -24.02 -13.32
N LEU A 695 -26.24 -22.91 -12.84
CA LEU A 695 -25.51 -21.79 -12.25
C LEU A 695 -25.74 -21.79 -10.74
N THR A 696 -24.70 -22.12 -9.97
CA THR A 696 -24.72 -22.06 -8.50
C THR A 696 -24.28 -20.66 -8.05
N THR A 697 -25.13 -19.94 -7.31
CA THR A 697 -24.84 -18.66 -6.65
C THR A 697 -24.89 -18.81 -5.12
N LEU A 698 -24.47 -17.78 -4.37
CA LEU A 698 -24.71 -17.67 -2.92
C LEU A 698 -25.74 -16.57 -2.62
N GLU A 699 -26.67 -16.86 -1.71
CA GLU A 699 -27.61 -15.91 -1.11
C GLU A 699 -27.35 -15.75 0.41
N PHE A 700 -27.87 -14.68 1.00
CA PHE A 700 -27.76 -14.41 2.44
C PHE A 700 -29.02 -14.85 3.19
N ALA A 701 -28.94 -15.82 4.08
CA ALA A 701 -30.00 -16.10 5.05
C ALA A 701 -29.90 -15.13 6.23
N ILE A 702 -31.04 -14.71 6.78
CA ILE A 702 -31.11 -13.73 7.86
C ILE A 702 -31.73 -14.33 9.12
N LYS A 703 -31.19 -13.92 10.27
CA LYS A 703 -31.79 -14.10 11.59
C LYS A 703 -32.01 -12.73 12.24
N PHE A 704 -33.26 -12.43 12.56
CA PHE A 704 -33.70 -11.15 13.13
C PHE A 704 -34.65 -11.39 14.30
N GLU A 705 -34.34 -10.85 15.48
CA GLU A 705 -35.21 -10.88 16.69
C GLU A 705 -35.80 -12.26 17.07
N GLY A 706 -35.09 -13.35 16.77
CA GLY A 706 -35.50 -14.72 17.10
C GLY A 706 -36.12 -15.51 15.94
N GLU A 707 -36.59 -14.80 14.90
CA GLU A 707 -37.01 -15.38 13.63
C GLU A 707 -35.79 -15.61 12.72
N GLN A 708 -35.80 -16.70 11.97
CA GLN A 708 -34.71 -17.04 11.06
C GLN A 708 -35.23 -17.61 9.74
N ASP A 709 -34.53 -17.30 8.65
CA ASP A 709 -34.75 -17.94 7.36
C ASP A 709 -34.49 -19.44 7.46
N GLU A 710 -35.18 -20.27 6.67
CA GLU A 710 -35.05 -21.73 6.72
C GLU A 710 -33.62 -22.20 6.47
N LYS A 711 -32.89 -21.46 5.63
CA LYS A 711 -31.51 -21.72 5.24
C LYS A 711 -30.47 -21.04 6.15
N TYR A 712 -30.91 -20.49 7.29
CA TYR A 712 -30.04 -19.92 8.31
C TYR A 712 -29.52 -21.03 9.24
N TYR A 713 -28.33 -21.58 8.95
CA TYR A 713 -27.67 -22.63 9.74
C TYR A 713 -26.49 -22.12 10.55
#